data_AF-A0A8I3PD44-F1
#
_entry.id   AF-A0A8I3PD44-F1
#
_cell.length_a   1.000
_cell.length_b   1.000
_cell.length_c   1.000
_cell.angle_alpha   90.00
_cell.angle_beta   90.00
_cell.angle_gamma   90.00
#
_symmetry.space_group_name_H-M   'P 1'
#
loop_
_entity.id
_entity.type
_entity.pdbx_description
1 polymer ?
#
loop_
_entity_poly.entity_id
_entity_poly.type
_entity_poly.pdbx_seq_one_letter_code
_entity_poly.pdbx_strand_id
1 'polypeptide(L)'
;MSRKVARASKKVNISSSLESEDISLETTVPTDDISSSEERDGKIKITQQLIERKELLHNIQLLKIELSQKNMMIDNLKVDYLTKIEELEEKLNDALHQKQLLTLRLDNQLTFQQKDAKKYQELMKQEMETILLRQKQLEETNTQLREKAGDIRRNLRDFELTEEQYMKLKGFPEDQLSIPEYVSIRFYELVNPLRKEICELQVKKNDLSEELSENKAQLKQLTETYEDDRRNYSELQIRCQRLVLELADTKQLIQQGDYRQENYDKVKSERDGLEQEIIELRRKHEILEASHIIQAKERSELSKEVTTLQQTVTLLQKDKDYLNRQNMELSVRCAHEEDRLERLQVQLEETKKAREEMYEKYVTSRDHYKTEYENKLHDELEQIRLKTNQEIDQLRSASREMYERENRHLREARDNAMAEKDRAVMAEKDALEKHDQLLERYRELQLSTESKVMEYLHQSKLKSFETERVQLIQEETARNLTQCQLECEKYQKKLEVLTKEFYSLQASSEKRITELQSRNSEHQARLDIYERLEKELDEIIMQTAEIENEDEAERVLFSYGYGANVPTTAKRRLKQSVHLARRVLQLEKQNSLVLKDLEHQKEQVTQLSQEELAAMKQIVTNMRSKRSEDQLLLTKTDAKNMTENHKSKTLNVPREHEDNIFIPKPTLFTKKEAPEWSKKQKMKT
;
A
#
# COMPACT_ATOMS: atom_id res chain seq x y z
N MET A 1 24.21 142.30 67.10
CA MET A 1 22.82 142.43 67.60
C MET A 1 21.97 141.30 67.02
N SER A 2 20.78 141.05 67.58
CA SER A 2 19.80 139.99 67.18
C SER A 2 20.29 138.55 67.43
N ARG A 3 19.58 137.61 68.09
CA ARG A 3 18.15 137.18 68.09
C ARG A 3 17.77 136.58 66.71
N LYS A 4 17.10 135.43 66.57
CA LYS A 4 16.27 134.54 67.43
C LYS A 4 16.38 133.08 66.84
N VAL A 5 15.88 131.95 67.37
CA VAL A 5 14.93 131.61 68.47
C VAL A 5 15.26 130.20 69.08
N ALA A 6 14.27 129.55 69.71
CA ALA A 6 14.20 128.25 70.40
C ALA A 6 13.80 127.06 69.46
N ARG A 7 13.52 125.81 69.84
CA ARG A 7 13.09 125.10 71.09
C ARG A 7 13.81 123.74 71.19
N ALA A 8 14.19 123.15 72.33
CA ALA A 8 13.58 122.94 73.67
C ALA A 8 12.76 121.62 73.80
N SER A 9 13.38 120.62 74.44
CA SER A 9 12.77 119.36 74.93
C SER A 9 13.16 119.13 76.41
N LYS A 10 12.64 118.08 77.09
CA LYS A 10 12.37 118.16 78.54
C LYS A 10 12.30 116.81 79.28
N LYS A 11 13.26 116.59 80.21
CA LYS A 11 13.21 115.76 81.45
C LYS A 11 12.86 114.24 81.39
N VAL A 12 13.87 113.42 81.74
CA VAL A 12 13.96 112.60 82.99
C VAL A 12 12.98 111.43 83.27
N ASN A 13 13.59 110.24 83.48
CA ASN A 13 13.24 109.08 84.34
C ASN A 13 12.36 107.88 83.90
N ILE A 14 13.01 106.71 83.93
CA ILE A 14 12.65 105.44 84.65
C ILE A 14 11.69 104.40 84.03
N SER A 15 12.21 103.16 83.98
CA SER A 15 11.57 101.82 83.99
C SER A 15 10.95 101.16 82.73
N SER A 16 11.55 100.00 82.41
CA SER A 16 10.91 98.67 82.21
C SER A 16 10.60 98.09 80.82
N SER A 17 10.79 96.76 80.78
CA SER A 17 10.03 95.73 80.02
C SER A 17 10.53 95.25 78.64
N LEU A 18 10.48 93.91 78.47
CA LEU A 18 10.39 93.12 77.22
C LEU A 18 11.63 93.13 76.27
N GLU A 19 11.94 92.09 75.47
CA GLU A 19 11.40 90.71 75.31
C GLU A 19 12.44 89.79 74.63
N SER A 20 12.23 88.45 74.71
CA SER A 20 12.55 87.33 73.77
C SER A 20 13.85 87.32 72.90
N GLU A 21 14.38 86.19 72.38
CA GLU A 21 13.76 84.94 71.90
C GLU A 21 14.62 83.69 72.15
N ASP A 22 13.96 82.53 72.25
CA ASP A 22 14.55 81.18 72.19
C ASP A 22 14.41 80.57 70.78
N ILE A 23 15.35 79.71 70.37
CA ILE A 23 15.15 78.76 69.26
C ILE A 23 15.67 77.38 69.68
N SER A 24 14.81 76.36 69.54
CA SER A 24 15.07 74.94 69.81
C SER A 24 15.06 74.09 68.54
N LEU A 25 15.57 72.85 68.63
CA LEU A 25 15.48 71.67 67.74
C LEU A 25 16.67 70.77 68.14
N GLU A 26 16.57 69.54 68.67
CA GLU A 26 15.60 68.43 68.60
C GLU A 26 15.61 67.61 67.30
N THR A 27 15.54 66.28 67.45
CA THR A 27 15.39 65.19 66.44
C THR A 27 16.66 64.78 65.65
N THR A 28 16.91 63.49 65.33
CA THR A 28 16.31 62.19 65.77
C THR A 28 17.31 61.04 65.54
N VAL A 29 17.10 59.90 66.22
CA VAL A 29 17.75 58.61 65.90
C VAL A 29 16.75 57.68 65.21
N PRO A 30 17.10 57.09 64.05
CA PRO A 30 16.43 55.88 63.56
C PRO A 30 17.40 54.82 62.98
N THR A 31 16.81 53.68 62.57
CA THR A 31 17.36 52.55 61.78
C THR A 31 18.23 51.50 62.50
N ASP A 32 18.07 50.21 62.22
CA ASP A 32 16.85 49.44 61.86
C ASP A 32 17.08 47.94 62.07
N ASP A 33 16.00 47.16 62.19
CA ASP A 33 16.05 45.70 62.36
C ASP A 33 16.49 44.96 61.07
N ILE A 34 17.36 43.95 61.23
CA ILE A 34 17.37 42.77 60.34
C ILE A 34 17.46 41.50 61.20
N SER A 35 16.33 40.80 61.31
CA SER A 35 16.22 39.45 61.87
C SER A 35 16.11 38.41 60.75
N SER A 36 16.06 37.11 61.11
CA SER A 36 15.88 35.93 60.22
C SER A 36 17.08 35.60 59.29
N SER A 37 17.30 34.34 58.89
CA SER A 37 16.75 33.06 59.37
C SER A 37 17.70 31.88 59.06
N GLU A 38 17.41 30.77 59.75
CA GLU A 38 17.62 29.36 59.39
C GLU A 38 18.21 29.04 57.99
N GLU A 39 19.21 28.15 57.94
CA GLU A 39 18.91 26.80 57.42
C GLU A 39 19.84 25.67 57.92
N ARG A 40 19.14 24.62 58.37
CA ARG A 40 19.41 23.18 58.59
C ARG A 40 20.75 22.54 58.17
N ASP A 41 21.04 21.43 58.87
CA ASP A 41 22.00 20.38 58.49
C ASP A 41 21.90 19.99 57.01
N GLY A 42 23.00 20.18 56.27
CA GLY A 42 23.17 19.74 54.89
C GLY A 42 24.63 19.37 54.62
N LYS A 43 24.89 18.11 54.26
CA LYS A 43 26.24 17.57 54.02
C LYS A 43 26.88 18.09 52.73
N ILE A 44 27.29 19.36 52.72
CA ILE A 44 28.08 19.95 51.64
C ILE A 44 29.57 19.67 51.90
N LYS A 45 30.24 19.06 50.92
CA LYS A 45 31.69 18.79 51.01
C LYS A 45 32.44 20.12 51.08
N ILE A 46 33.11 20.35 52.21
CA ILE A 46 33.94 21.54 52.41
C ILE A 46 35.14 21.47 51.47
N THR A 47 35.11 22.25 50.38
CA THR A 47 36.28 22.48 49.53
C THR A 47 37.24 23.45 50.24
N GLN A 48 38.54 23.34 49.97
CA GLN A 48 39.56 24.10 50.70
C GLN A 48 39.36 25.63 50.57
N GLN A 49 38.94 26.11 49.40
CA GLN A 49 38.54 27.49 49.14
C GLN A 49 37.42 28.01 50.07
N LEU A 50 36.55 27.13 50.57
CA LEU A 50 35.50 27.50 51.53
C LEU A 50 36.07 27.66 52.95
N ILE A 51 37.15 26.95 53.28
CA ILE A 51 37.90 27.12 54.53
C ILE A 51 38.67 28.44 54.46
N GLU A 52 39.49 28.63 53.43
CA GLU A 52 40.27 29.85 53.18
C GLU A 52 39.38 31.11 53.19
N ARG A 53 38.18 31.04 52.57
CA ARG A 53 37.20 32.14 52.63
C ARG A 53 36.63 32.38 54.02
N LYS A 54 36.42 31.34 54.84
CA LYS A 54 35.96 31.48 56.24
C LYS A 54 37.07 32.00 57.15
N GLU A 55 38.31 31.58 56.96
CA GLU A 55 39.49 32.07 57.67
C GLU A 55 39.75 33.55 57.35
N LEU A 56 39.68 33.96 56.08
CA LEU A 56 39.78 35.37 55.68
C LEU A 56 38.64 36.21 56.28
N LEU A 57 37.41 35.70 56.29
CA LEU A 57 36.28 36.39 56.95
C LEU A 57 36.47 36.50 58.47
N HIS A 58 37.00 35.47 59.12
CA HIS A 58 37.31 35.49 60.55
C HIS A 58 38.44 36.49 60.87
N ASN A 59 39.52 36.50 60.07
CA ASN A 59 40.61 37.47 60.20
C ASN A 59 40.11 38.92 59.98
N ILE A 60 39.17 39.14 59.05
CA ILE A 60 38.52 40.44 58.87
C ILE A 60 37.63 40.81 60.07
N GLN A 61 36.97 39.84 60.73
CA GLN A 61 36.23 40.08 61.97
C GLN A 61 37.17 40.41 63.14
N LEU A 62 38.28 39.69 63.30
CA LEU A 62 39.32 39.98 64.31
C LEU A 62 39.89 41.38 64.11
N LEU A 63 40.30 41.75 62.89
CA LEU A 63 40.81 43.09 62.58
C LEU A 63 39.76 44.20 62.82
N LYS A 64 38.47 43.92 62.61
CA LYS A 64 37.39 44.86 62.98
C LYS A 64 37.23 45.02 64.50
N ILE A 65 37.43 43.95 65.26
CA ILE A 65 37.39 43.98 66.74
C ILE A 65 38.63 44.69 67.29
N GLU A 66 39.82 44.44 66.74
CA GLU A 66 41.03 45.18 67.09
C GLU A 66 40.88 46.67 66.77
N LEU A 67 40.34 47.02 65.59
CA LEU A 67 40.12 48.42 65.20
C LEU A 67 39.08 49.10 66.11
N SER A 68 37.99 48.43 66.51
CA SER A 68 37.03 49.02 67.46
C SER A 68 37.62 49.17 68.86
N GLN A 69 38.44 48.22 69.33
CA GLN A 69 39.19 48.35 70.59
C GLN A 69 40.21 49.50 70.55
N LYS A 70 40.91 49.69 69.43
CA LYS A 70 41.84 50.82 69.25
C LYS A 70 41.11 52.16 69.22
N ASN A 71 39.96 52.24 68.54
CA ASN A 71 39.11 53.44 68.57
C ASN A 71 38.61 53.73 69.99
N MET A 72 38.09 52.73 70.72
CA MET A 72 37.65 52.91 72.11
C MET A 72 38.79 53.40 73.03
N MET A 73 40.02 52.90 72.83
CA MET A 73 41.19 53.39 73.57
C MET A 73 41.53 54.85 73.21
N ILE A 74 41.43 55.23 71.94
CA ILE A 74 41.63 56.60 71.48
C ILE A 74 40.56 57.54 72.05
N ASP A 75 39.31 57.10 72.09
CA ASP A 75 38.19 57.92 72.60
C ASP A 75 38.22 58.07 74.12
N ASN A 76 38.61 57.01 74.87
CA ASN A 76 38.91 57.13 76.30
C ASN A 76 40.02 58.17 76.55
N LEU A 77 41.13 58.09 75.81
CA LEU A 77 42.22 59.07 75.93
C LEU A 77 41.78 60.50 75.60
N LYS A 78 40.85 60.71 74.65
CA LYS A 78 40.25 62.04 74.41
C LYS A 78 39.48 62.54 75.63
N VAL A 79 38.70 61.68 76.29
CA VAL A 79 37.95 62.04 77.51
C VAL A 79 38.90 62.37 78.67
N ASP A 80 39.98 61.59 78.84
CA ASP A 80 41.03 61.88 79.83
C ASP A 80 41.72 63.24 79.56
N TYR A 81 41.98 63.59 78.30
CA TYR A 81 42.54 64.90 77.97
C TYR A 81 41.53 66.06 78.07
N LEU A 82 40.25 65.84 77.73
CA LEU A 82 39.19 66.86 77.85
C LEU A 82 38.92 67.22 79.32
N THR A 83 38.69 66.21 80.16
CA THR A 83 38.54 66.41 81.61
C THR A 83 39.78 67.07 82.23
N LYS A 84 40.98 66.81 81.68
CA LYS A 84 42.21 67.49 82.13
C LYS A 84 42.32 68.94 81.68
N ILE A 85 41.70 69.32 80.57
CA ILE A 85 41.59 70.73 80.14
C ILE A 85 40.61 71.46 81.07
N GLU A 86 39.42 70.90 81.31
CA GLU A 86 38.41 71.44 82.24
C GLU A 86 39.01 71.69 83.64
N GLU A 87 39.75 70.70 84.16
CA GLU A 87 40.51 70.80 85.43
C GLU A 87 41.50 71.98 85.48
N LEU A 88 42.07 72.39 84.34
CA LEU A 88 43.07 73.46 84.25
C LEU A 88 42.42 74.82 84.03
N GLU A 89 41.28 74.87 83.32
CA GLU A 89 40.47 76.07 83.14
C GLU A 89 39.82 76.51 84.46
N GLU A 90 39.30 75.56 85.27
CA GLU A 90 38.78 75.86 86.62
C GLU A 90 39.88 76.50 87.51
N LYS A 91 41.07 75.90 87.56
CA LYS A 91 42.21 76.41 88.33
C LYS A 91 42.71 77.78 87.85
N LEU A 92 42.61 78.06 86.55
CA LEU A 92 42.92 79.38 85.98
C LEU A 92 41.91 80.43 86.44
N ASN A 93 40.62 80.10 86.44
CA ASN A 93 39.55 81.00 86.89
C ASN A 93 39.68 81.34 88.38
N ASP A 94 39.98 80.36 89.24
CA ASP A 94 40.28 80.57 90.66
C ASP A 94 41.44 81.54 90.88
N ALA A 95 42.55 81.36 90.16
CA ALA A 95 43.72 82.23 90.25
C ALA A 95 43.41 83.67 89.79
N LEU A 96 42.57 83.84 88.77
CA LEU A 96 42.10 85.14 88.31
C LEU A 96 41.20 85.83 89.36
N HIS A 97 40.31 85.09 90.02
CA HIS A 97 39.44 85.64 91.07
C HIS A 97 40.26 86.10 92.30
N GLN A 98 41.22 85.28 92.76
CA GLN A 98 42.11 85.65 93.86
C GLN A 98 42.92 86.92 93.56
N LYS A 99 43.42 87.07 92.32
CA LYS A 99 44.11 88.29 91.87
C LYS A 99 43.21 89.54 91.93
N GLN A 100 41.96 89.43 91.49
CA GLN A 100 41.00 90.55 91.54
C GLN A 100 40.73 90.98 92.99
N LEU A 101 40.52 90.03 93.90
CA LEU A 101 40.26 90.30 95.31
C LEU A 101 41.44 91.01 96.01
N LEU A 102 42.68 90.59 95.71
CA LEU A 102 43.89 91.24 96.22
C LEU A 102 44.06 92.67 95.69
N THR A 103 43.73 92.90 94.41
CA THR A 103 43.82 94.23 93.78
C THR A 103 42.89 95.22 94.49
N LEU A 104 41.61 94.85 94.65
CA LEU A 104 40.61 95.67 95.35
C LEU A 104 40.99 95.96 96.81
N ARG A 105 41.69 95.03 97.48
CA ARG A 105 42.17 95.22 98.86
C ARG A 105 43.27 96.28 98.94
N LEU A 106 44.17 96.33 97.97
CA LEU A 106 45.30 97.26 97.92
C LEU A 106 44.84 98.71 97.67
N ASP A 107 43.93 98.91 96.69
CA ASP A 107 43.40 100.23 96.34
C ASP A 107 42.68 100.89 97.52
N ASN A 108 41.84 100.12 98.23
CA ASN A 108 41.15 100.60 99.43
C ASN A 108 42.13 101.10 100.50
N GLN A 109 43.25 100.41 100.71
CA GLN A 109 44.26 100.79 101.70
C GLN A 109 45.00 102.10 101.32
N LEU A 110 45.29 102.30 100.03
CA LEU A 110 45.88 103.55 99.53
C LEU A 110 44.96 104.76 99.70
N THR A 111 43.65 104.62 99.41
CA THR A 111 42.70 105.75 99.56
C THR A 111 42.49 106.19 101.00
N PHE A 112 42.77 105.33 101.98
CA PHE A 112 42.70 105.67 103.40
C PHE A 112 43.90 106.54 103.81
N GLN A 113 45.13 106.10 103.53
CA GLN A 113 46.36 106.82 103.90
C GLN A 113 46.42 108.25 103.34
N GLN A 114 45.92 108.46 102.11
CA GLN A 114 45.86 109.79 101.48
C GLN A 114 44.90 110.78 102.18
N LYS A 115 43.94 110.31 102.99
CA LYS A 115 42.99 111.18 103.70
C LYS A 115 43.54 111.70 105.03
N ASP A 116 44.31 110.88 105.75
CA ASP A 116 44.83 111.29 107.05
C ASP A 116 46.04 112.22 106.95
N ALA A 117 46.90 112.03 105.94
CA ALA A 117 48.05 112.91 105.68
C ALA A 117 47.65 114.39 105.49
N LYS A 118 46.46 114.67 104.92
CA LYS A 118 45.97 116.03 104.68
C LYS A 118 45.61 116.76 105.98
N LYS A 119 44.96 116.08 106.93
CA LYS A 119 44.50 116.66 108.21
C LYS A 119 45.66 117.22 109.04
N TYR A 120 46.82 116.56 109.02
CA TYR A 120 48.00 116.98 109.78
C TYR A 120 48.62 118.29 109.29
N GLN A 121 48.52 118.62 107.99
CA GLN A 121 49.12 119.86 107.44
C GLN A 121 48.36 121.13 107.81
N GLU A 122 47.06 121.03 108.10
CA GLU A 122 46.20 122.20 108.35
C GLU A 122 46.36 122.73 109.79
N LEU A 123 46.63 121.85 110.76
CA LEU A 123 46.90 122.19 112.16
C LEU A 123 48.18 123.03 112.32
N MET A 124 49.30 122.56 111.74
CA MET A 124 50.65 123.10 111.96
C MET A 124 50.82 124.56 111.50
N LYS A 125 49.92 125.08 110.65
CA LYS A 125 49.95 126.49 110.20
C LYS A 125 49.49 127.48 111.27
N GLN A 126 48.59 127.09 112.18
CA GLN A 126 47.88 128.05 113.04
C GLN A 126 48.73 128.55 114.22
N GLU A 127 49.74 127.79 114.65
CA GLU A 127 50.53 128.11 115.85
C GLU A 127 51.56 129.24 115.60
N MET A 128 52.15 129.28 114.40
CA MET A 128 53.28 130.14 114.03
C MET A 128 52.99 131.65 114.13
N GLU A 129 51.76 132.07 113.83
CA GLU A 129 51.40 133.48 113.69
C GLU A 129 51.39 134.25 115.03
N THR A 130 51.35 133.54 116.16
CA THR A 130 51.16 134.14 117.49
C THR A 130 52.41 134.77 118.10
N ILE A 131 53.61 134.28 117.75
CA ILE A 131 54.85 134.59 118.49
C ILE A 131 55.41 135.99 118.16
N LEU A 132 55.25 136.45 116.92
CA LEU A 132 55.94 137.62 116.36
C LEU A 132 55.59 138.97 117.02
N LEU A 133 54.47 139.07 117.74
CA LEU A 133 53.92 140.36 118.19
C LEU A 133 54.64 140.96 119.42
N ARG A 134 55.41 140.16 120.18
CA ARG A 134 55.83 140.51 121.55
C ARG A 134 57.09 141.39 121.68
N GLN A 135 57.98 141.41 120.68
CA GLN A 135 59.37 141.84 120.85
C GLN A 135 59.60 143.37 120.92
N LYS A 136 58.70 144.18 120.33
CA LYS A 136 58.99 145.55 119.87
C LYS A 136 58.97 146.68 120.94
N GLN A 137 58.90 146.38 122.24
CA GLN A 137 58.49 147.37 123.27
C GLN A 137 59.57 147.82 124.27
N LEU A 138 60.82 147.37 124.18
CA LEU A 138 61.79 147.46 125.29
C LEU A 138 62.93 148.49 125.15
N GLU A 139 63.08 149.19 124.02
CA GLU A 139 64.37 149.76 123.63
C GLU A 139 64.58 151.26 123.93
N GLU A 140 63.56 152.02 124.34
CA GLU A 140 63.55 153.50 124.21
C GLU A 140 64.07 154.34 125.41
N THR A 141 64.45 153.73 126.55
CA THR A 141 64.41 154.45 127.86
C THR A 141 65.73 155.00 128.43
N ASN A 142 66.90 154.79 127.80
CA ASN A 142 68.19 154.74 128.53
C ASN A 142 69.13 155.98 128.44
N THR A 143 68.70 157.13 127.91
CA THR A 143 69.65 158.13 127.34
C THR A 143 69.99 159.38 128.16
N GLN A 144 69.30 159.72 129.25
CA GLN A 144 69.15 161.13 129.69
C GLN A 144 70.10 161.68 130.81
N LEU A 145 71.06 160.91 131.34
CA LEU A 145 71.63 161.18 132.69
C LEU A 145 73.01 161.90 132.81
N ARG A 146 73.70 162.30 131.73
CA ARG A 146 75.18 162.47 131.76
C ARG A 146 75.82 163.85 132.04
N GLU A 147 75.11 164.98 131.98
CA GLU A 147 75.79 166.28 131.71
C GLU A 147 76.32 167.12 132.90
N LYS A 148 75.84 166.93 134.14
CA LYS A 148 75.87 168.01 135.18
C LYS A 148 77.19 168.26 135.96
N ALA A 149 78.35 167.78 135.52
CA ALA A 149 79.53 167.61 136.41
C ALA A 149 80.71 168.61 136.27
N GLY A 150 80.61 169.66 135.45
CA GLY A 150 81.80 170.36 134.90
C GLY A 150 82.53 171.42 135.76
N ASP A 151 81.83 172.34 136.43
CA ASP A 151 82.31 173.73 136.47
C ASP A 151 83.37 174.14 137.53
N ILE A 152 83.51 173.40 138.64
CA ILE A 152 84.05 173.94 139.92
C ILE A 152 85.55 174.31 139.95
N ARG A 153 86.39 173.77 139.05
CA ARG A 153 87.86 173.63 139.29
C ARG A 153 88.77 174.88 139.09
N ARG A 154 88.26 176.10 138.92
CA ARG A 154 89.02 177.18 138.22
C ARG A 154 89.78 178.25 139.05
N ASN A 155 89.67 178.31 140.38
CA ASN A 155 89.91 179.58 141.11
C ASN A 155 91.18 179.72 141.99
N LEU A 156 92.19 178.82 141.95
CA LEU A 156 93.36 178.91 142.88
C LEU A 156 94.71 178.63 142.19
N ARG A 157 95.39 179.70 141.79
CA ARG A 157 96.71 179.82 141.12
C ARG A 157 97.17 181.29 141.23
N ASP A 158 98.43 181.71 141.39
CA ASP A 158 99.75 181.03 141.40
C ASP A 158 100.71 181.69 142.43
N PHE A 159 101.80 181.00 142.81
CA PHE A 159 103.00 181.58 143.46
C PHE A 159 104.25 180.78 143.03
N GLU A 160 105.18 181.37 142.27
CA GLU A 160 106.49 180.77 141.94
C GLU A 160 107.61 181.82 141.92
N LEU A 161 108.84 181.41 142.29
CA LEU A 161 110.08 182.19 142.16
C LEU A 161 111.15 181.35 141.43
N THR A 162 112.09 182.04 140.78
CA THR A 162 113.24 181.43 140.09
C THR A 162 114.51 181.45 140.94
N GLU A 163 115.48 180.60 140.59
CA GLU A 163 116.73 180.38 141.33
C GLU A 163 117.55 181.67 141.53
N GLU A 164 117.59 182.56 140.53
CA GLU A 164 118.22 183.88 140.64
C GLU A 164 117.51 184.82 141.61
N GLN A 165 116.18 184.74 141.72
CA GLN A 165 115.39 185.58 142.62
C GLN A 165 115.54 185.10 144.06
N TYR A 166 115.55 183.79 144.28
CA TYR A 166 115.88 183.17 145.56
C TYR A 166 117.26 183.63 146.07
N MET A 167 118.31 183.58 145.23
CA MET A 167 119.66 184.00 145.62
C MET A 167 119.76 185.50 145.93
N LYS A 168 118.96 186.36 145.27
CA LYS A 168 118.88 187.80 145.57
C LYS A 168 118.18 188.06 146.91
N LEU A 169 117.03 187.43 147.14
CA LEU A 169 116.23 187.63 148.37
C LEU A 169 116.92 187.07 149.62
N LYS A 170 117.68 185.97 149.49
CA LYS A 170 118.46 185.36 150.58
C LYS A 170 119.61 186.24 151.11
N GLY A 171 119.96 187.31 150.40
CA GLY A 171 120.99 188.27 150.83
C GLY A 171 120.51 189.33 151.83
N PHE A 172 119.20 189.45 152.07
CA PHE A 172 118.63 190.45 152.97
C PHE A 172 118.38 189.89 154.39
N PRO A 173 118.57 190.68 155.46
CA PRO A 173 118.13 190.31 156.80
C PRO A 173 116.61 190.06 156.84
N GLU A 174 116.17 189.09 157.66
CA GLU A 174 114.76 188.69 157.75
C GLU A 174 113.84 189.86 158.20
N ASP A 175 114.39 190.86 158.90
CA ASP A 175 113.68 192.08 159.36
C ASP A 175 113.22 193.04 158.23
N GLN A 176 113.54 192.77 156.96
CA GLN A 176 113.20 193.66 155.82
C GLN A 176 112.46 192.95 154.65
N LEU A 177 112.09 191.68 154.80
CA LEU A 177 111.44 190.90 153.74
C LEU A 177 109.90 190.91 153.85
N SER A 178 109.20 190.95 152.70
CA SER A 178 107.74 190.85 152.68
C SER A 178 107.27 189.40 152.84
N ILE A 179 106.09 189.20 153.45
CA ILE A 179 105.55 187.86 153.75
C ILE A 179 105.45 186.95 152.50
N PRO A 180 104.99 187.41 151.32
CA PRO A 180 104.97 186.58 150.11
C PRO A 180 106.38 186.16 149.63
N GLU A 181 107.37 187.03 149.84
CA GLU A 181 108.76 186.80 149.43
C GLU A 181 109.40 185.75 150.35
N TYR A 182 109.26 185.91 151.67
CA TYR A 182 109.71 184.92 152.66
C TYR A 182 109.07 183.54 152.44
N VAL A 183 107.76 183.48 152.22
CA VAL A 183 107.06 182.22 151.90
C VAL A 183 107.61 181.60 150.61
N SER A 184 107.85 182.40 149.58
CA SER A 184 108.34 181.90 148.28
C SER A 184 109.81 181.44 148.34
N ILE A 185 110.65 182.04 149.19
CA ILE A 185 112.00 181.56 149.50
C ILE A 185 111.93 180.16 150.13
N ARG A 186 111.11 179.99 151.18
CA ARG A 186 110.95 178.68 151.85
C ARG A 186 110.30 177.63 150.95
N PHE A 187 109.39 178.04 150.07
CA PHE A 187 108.83 177.18 149.03
C PHE A 187 109.92 176.70 148.06
N TYR A 188 110.83 177.58 147.63
CA TYR A 188 111.95 177.21 146.77
C TYR A 188 112.91 176.20 147.43
N GLU A 189 113.29 176.44 148.70
CA GLU A 189 114.20 175.56 149.45
C GLU A 189 113.67 174.13 149.61
N LEU A 190 112.37 173.96 149.85
CA LEU A 190 111.74 172.65 150.03
C LEU A 190 111.37 171.96 148.70
N VAL A 191 110.97 172.71 147.68
CA VAL A 191 110.43 172.13 146.44
C VAL A 191 111.51 171.79 145.42
N ASN A 192 112.64 172.50 145.37
CA ASN A 192 113.70 172.23 144.39
C ASN A 192 114.33 170.80 144.49
N PRO A 193 114.67 170.24 145.67
CA PRO A 193 115.14 168.85 145.75
C PRO A 193 114.07 167.84 145.31
N LEU A 194 112.80 168.05 145.70
CA LEU A 194 111.68 167.21 145.26
C LEU A 194 111.48 167.26 143.74
N ARG A 195 111.68 168.41 143.09
CA ARG A 195 111.67 168.51 141.61
C ARG A 195 112.76 167.64 140.97
N LYS A 196 113.94 167.48 141.60
CA LYS A 196 115.01 166.61 141.08
C LYS A 196 114.68 165.12 141.23
N GLU A 197 114.15 164.69 142.37
CA GLU A 197 113.66 163.31 142.55
C GLU A 197 112.53 162.98 141.56
N ILE A 198 111.61 163.93 141.33
CA ILE A 198 110.56 163.81 140.31
C ILE A 198 111.17 163.65 138.91
N CYS A 199 112.21 164.41 138.54
CA CYS A 199 112.90 164.23 137.27
C CYS A 199 113.54 162.84 137.12
N GLU A 200 114.21 162.31 138.14
CA GLU A 200 114.77 160.96 138.09
C GLU A 200 113.69 159.87 137.97
N LEU A 201 112.58 160.01 138.69
CA LEU A 201 111.43 159.11 138.58
C LEU A 201 110.73 159.24 137.22
N GLN A 202 110.74 160.43 136.61
CA GLN A 202 110.20 160.66 135.27
C GLN A 202 111.03 159.94 134.20
N VAL A 203 112.37 159.95 134.32
CA VAL A 203 113.26 159.17 133.43
C VAL A 203 112.99 157.67 133.59
N LYS A 204 113.10 157.13 134.82
CA LYS A 204 112.85 155.70 135.10
C LYS A 204 111.46 155.23 134.65
N LYS A 205 110.46 156.11 134.71
CA LYS A 205 109.10 155.87 134.19
C LYS A 205 109.07 155.83 132.65
N ASN A 206 109.81 156.70 131.97
CA ASN A 206 109.91 156.68 130.52
C ASN A 206 110.60 155.38 130.06
N ASP A 207 111.75 155.03 130.64
CA ASP A 207 112.50 153.80 130.35
C ASP A 207 111.60 152.55 130.45
N LEU A 208 110.92 152.39 131.60
CA LEU A 208 109.96 151.30 131.82
C LEU A 208 108.73 151.37 130.91
N SER A 209 108.37 152.53 130.38
CA SER A 209 107.27 152.67 129.42
C SER A 209 107.70 152.30 127.99
N GLU A 210 108.97 152.52 127.65
CA GLU A 210 109.57 152.10 126.39
C GLU A 210 109.76 150.58 126.39
N GLU A 211 110.34 149.99 127.44
CA GLU A 211 110.38 148.52 127.65
C GLU A 211 108.98 147.89 127.56
N LEU A 212 107.98 148.48 128.22
CA LEU A 212 106.59 148.02 128.16
C LEU A 212 105.97 148.19 126.76
N SER A 213 106.45 149.14 125.95
CA SER A 213 106.01 149.31 124.57
C SER A 213 106.64 148.27 123.64
N GLU A 214 107.93 147.96 123.80
CA GLU A 214 108.64 146.92 123.06
C GLU A 214 108.07 145.54 123.36
N ASN A 215 107.88 145.21 124.65
CA ASN A 215 107.25 143.94 125.05
C ASN A 215 105.82 143.80 124.47
N LYS A 216 105.06 144.90 124.36
CA LYS A 216 103.74 144.91 123.69
C LYS A 216 103.86 144.74 122.17
N ALA A 217 104.91 145.26 121.54
CA ALA A 217 105.16 145.07 120.10
C ALA A 217 105.57 143.62 119.80
N GLN A 218 106.48 143.05 120.59
CA GLN A 218 106.88 141.64 120.50
C GLN A 218 105.70 140.69 120.74
N LEU A 219 104.87 140.95 121.76
CA LEU A 219 103.64 140.17 122.00
C LEU A 219 102.66 140.24 120.82
N LYS A 220 102.50 141.42 120.19
CA LYS A 220 101.67 141.55 118.97
C LYS A 220 102.21 140.70 117.82
N GLN A 221 103.50 140.84 117.50
CA GLN A 221 104.15 140.05 116.45
C GLN A 221 104.02 138.54 116.70
N LEU A 222 104.16 138.11 117.96
CA LEU A 222 103.98 136.71 118.35
C LEU A 222 102.52 136.23 118.21
N THR A 223 101.53 137.08 118.52
CA THR A 223 100.12 136.76 118.26
C THR A 223 99.76 136.76 116.78
N GLU A 224 100.33 137.66 115.98
CA GLU A 224 100.13 137.73 114.53
C GLU A 224 100.70 136.47 113.85
N THR A 225 101.95 136.10 114.16
CA THR A 225 102.55 134.84 113.67
C THR A 225 101.80 133.59 114.12
N TYR A 226 101.32 133.54 115.37
CA TYR A 226 100.48 132.42 115.83
C TYR A 226 99.12 132.36 115.11
N GLU A 227 98.50 133.50 114.80
CA GLU A 227 97.27 133.53 113.99
C GLU A 227 97.54 133.08 112.55
N ASP A 228 98.65 133.50 111.93
CA ASP A 228 99.03 133.07 110.59
C ASP A 228 99.38 131.58 110.53
N ASP A 229 100.13 131.03 111.50
CA ASP A 229 100.36 129.58 111.59
C ASP A 229 99.06 128.80 111.81
N ARG A 230 98.11 129.35 112.57
CA ARG A 230 96.77 128.77 112.74
C ARG A 230 95.95 128.81 111.45
N ARG A 231 96.02 129.89 110.67
CA ARG A 231 95.41 130.01 109.34
C ARG A 231 96.03 128.97 108.40
N ASN A 232 97.36 128.95 108.28
CA ASN A 232 98.15 128.01 107.49
C ASN A 232 97.81 126.54 107.82
N TYR A 233 97.74 126.19 109.11
CA TYR A 233 97.33 124.86 109.55
C TYR A 233 95.89 124.52 109.12
N SER A 234 94.95 125.46 109.22
CA SER A 234 93.57 125.22 108.77
C SER A 234 93.46 125.05 107.25
N GLU A 235 94.25 125.79 106.46
CA GLU A 235 94.31 125.65 105.00
C GLU A 235 94.96 124.33 104.58
N LEU A 236 96.03 123.90 105.24
CA LEU A 236 96.63 122.58 105.05
C LEU A 236 95.66 121.47 105.44
N GLN A 237 94.89 121.62 106.52
CA GLN A 237 93.87 120.63 106.92
C GLN A 237 92.75 120.53 105.86
N ILE A 238 92.25 121.66 105.35
CA ILE A 238 91.26 121.70 104.27
C ILE A 238 91.83 121.08 102.98
N ARG A 239 93.10 121.36 102.65
CA ARG A 239 93.78 120.78 101.49
C ARG A 239 93.94 119.26 101.62
N CYS A 240 94.32 118.75 102.80
CA CYS A 240 94.37 117.32 103.08
C CYS A 240 92.99 116.66 102.98
N GLN A 241 91.93 117.31 103.46
CA GLN A 241 90.56 116.82 103.30
C GLN A 241 90.13 116.73 101.82
N ARG A 242 90.45 117.74 101.00
CA ARG A 242 90.20 117.70 99.53
C ARG A 242 90.97 116.57 98.86
N LEU A 243 92.27 116.44 99.15
CA LEU A 243 93.11 115.36 98.62
C LEU A 243 92.61 113.96 99.03
N VAL A 244 92.03 113.80 100.22
CA VAL A 244 91.39 112.53 100.64
C VAL A 244 90.12 112.23 99.85
N LEU A 245 89.31 113.24 99.52
CA LEU A 245 88.13 113.07 98.65
C LEU A 245 88.54 112.76 97.21
N GLU A 246 89.47 113.51 96.62
CA GLU A 246 90.03 113.26 95.28
C GLU A 246 90.65 111.85 95.18
N LEU A 247 91.29 111.37 96.25
CA LEU A 247 91.83 110.01 96.35
C LEU A 247 90.74 108.92 96.53
N ALA A 248 89.58 109.27 97.08
CA ALA A 248 88.42 108.38 97.13
C ALA A 248 87.71 108.30 95.76
N ASP A 249 87.47 109.44 95.11
CA ASP A 249 86.83 109.52 93.79
C ASP A 249 87.66 108.79 92.73
N THR A 250 88.98 109.00 92.72
CA THR A 250 89.89 108.28 91.81
C THR A 250 89.93 106.78 92.08
N LYS A 251 89.88 106.32 93.34
CA LYS A 251 89.72 104.90 93.67
C LYS A 251 88.39 104.34 93.17
N GLN A 252 87.29 105.08 93.30
CA GLN A 252 85.98 104.65 92.80
C GLN A 252 85.97 104.56 91.27
N LEU A 253 86.61 105.50 90.57
CA LEU A 253 86.76 105.47 89.12
C LEU A 253 87.63 104.29 88.66
N ILE A 254 88.71 103.96 89.38
CA ILE A 254 89.53 102.77 89.13
C ILE A 254 88.68 101.51 89.30
N GLN A 255 87.99 101.34 90.44
CA GLN A 255 87.11 100.18 90.69
C GLN A 255 86.01 100.02 89.63
N GLN A 256 85.44 101.12 89.13
CA GLN A 256 84.50 101.09 88.00
C GLN A 256 85.17 100.73 86.67
N GLY A 257 86.44 101.07 86.47
CA GLY A 257 87.24 100.66 85.32
C GLY A 257 87.55 99.16 85.37
N ASP A 258 88.05 98.68 86.51
CA ASP A 258 88.39 97.28 86.75
C ASP A 258 87.16 96.37 86.57
N TYR A 259 86.02 96.73 87.17
CA TYR A 259 84.75 96.01 86.98
C TYR A 259 84.28 95.96 85.52
N ARG A 260 84.56 97.00 84.72
CA ARG A 260 84.25 96.98 83.28
C ARG A 260 85.23 96.08 82.51
N GLN A 261 86.50 96.00 82.91
CA GLN A 261 87.48 95.10 82.29
C GLN A 261 87.17 93.63 82.62
N GLU A 262 86.99 93.28 83.90
CA GLU A 262 86.72 91.89 84.34
C GLU A 262 85.44 91.29 83.74
N ASN A 263 84.45 92.12 83.41
CA ASN A 263 83.21 91.68 82.79
C ASN A 263 83.18 91.86 81.27
N TYR A 264 84.16 92.55 80.66
CA TYR A 264 84.24 92.72 79.21
C TYR A 264 84.37 91.37 78.51
N ASP A 265 85.27 90.50 78.96
CA ASP A 265 85.48 89.19 78.33
C ASP A 265 84.27 88.26 78.49
N LYS A 266 83.50 88.37 79.60
CA LYS A 266 82.25 87.63 79.80
C LYS A 266 81.18 88.09 78.81
N VAL A 267 80.87 89.39 78.80
CA VAL A 267 79.86 89.99 77.89
C VAL A 267 80.25 89.78 76.43
N LYS A 268 81.55 89.81 76.12
CA LYS A 268 82.06 89.46 74.79
C LYS A 268 81.85 87.98 74.48
N SER A 269 82.14 87.05 75.40
CA SER A 269 81.90 85.61 75.17
C SER A 269 80.41 85.27 75.02
N GLU A 270 79.53 85.94 75.77
CA GLU A 270 78.07 85.83 75.63
C GLU A 270 77.60 86.36 74.27
N ARG A 271 78.10 87.53 73.85
CA ARG A 271 77.88 88.05 72.49
C ARG A 271 78.37 87.09 71.42
N ASP A 272 79.60 86.60 71.53
CA ASP A 272 80.24 85.73 70.52
C ASP A 272 79.51 84.38 70.41
N GLY A 273 78.93 83.89 71.51
CA GLY A 273 78.01 82.75 71.52
C GLY A 273 76.68 83.06 70.82
N LEU A 274 76.02 84.18 71.17
CA LEU A 274 74.76 84.60 70.53
C LEU A 274 74.92 84.91 69.03
N GLU A 275 76.05 85.49 68.61
CA GLU A 275 76.39 85.69 67.20
C GLU A 275 76.52 84.34 66.47
N GLN A 276 77.13 83.32 67.09
CA GLN A 276 77.21 81.96 66.55
C GLN A 276 75.82 81.27 66.49
N GLU A 277 75.01 81.37 67.54
CA GLU A 277 73.63 80.85 67.55
C GLU A 277 72.78 81.48 66.44
N ILE A 278 72.89 82.80 66.23
CA ILE A 278 72.21 83.51 65.14
C ILE A 278 72.67 82.99 63.76
N ILE A 279 73.96 82.74 63.57
CA ILE A 279 74.50 82.16 62.33
C ILE A 279 73.98 80.73 62.11
N GLU A 280 73.96 79.90 63.15
CA GLU A 280 73.40 78.55 63.07
C GLU A 280 71.90 78.56 62.76
N LEU A 281 71.12 79.43 63.42
CA LEU A 281 69.68 79.53 63.22
C LEU A 281 69.35 80.02 61.79
N ARG A 282 70.11 80.98 61.25
CA ARG A 282 70.00 81.40 59.84
C ARG A 282 70.29 80.23 58.89
N ARG A 283 71.38 79.50 59.09
CA ARG A 283 71.72 78.34 58.25
C ARG A 283 70.68 77.22 58.33
N LYS A 284 70.10 76.96 59.52
CA LYS A 284 68.99 76.02 59.71
C LYS A 284 67.73 76.51 58.99
N HIS A 285 67.44 77.81 59.03
CA HIS A 285 66.32 78.43 58.32
C HIS A 285 66.48 78.35 56.79
N GLU A 286 67.65 78.69 56.23
CA GLU A 286 67.97 78.58 54.80
C GLU A 286 67.76 77.16 54.26
N ILE A 287 68.18 76.14 55.01
CA ILE A 287 67.96 74.72 54.66
C ILE A 287 66.46 74.38 54.67
N LEU A 288 65.71 74.86 55.68
CA LEU A 288 64.26 74.64 55.76
C LEU A 288 63.51 75.36 54.64
N GLU A 289 63.84 76.60 54.31
CA GLU A 289 63.27 77.33 53.17
C GLU A 289 63.54 76.62 51.85
N ALA A 290 64.78 76.16 51.62
CA ALA A 290 65.11 75.37 50.44
C ALA A 290 64.28 74.07 50.35
N SER A 291 64.11 73.36 51.47
CA SER A 291 63.29 72.15 51.51
C SER A 291 61.80 72.44 51.25
N HIS A 292 61.27 73.54 51.79
CA HIS A 292 59.89 73.98 51.56
C HIS A 292 59.66 74.39 50.10
N ILE A 293 60.63 75.06 49.46
CA ILE A 293 60.58 75.42 48.04
C ILE A 293 60.57 74.17 47.15
N ILE A 294 61.27 73.10 47.54
CA ILE A 294 61.25 71.81 46.83
C ILE A 294 59.87 71.15 46.99
N GLN A 295 59.39 70.97 48.23
CA GLN A 295 58.09 70.36 48.52
C GLN A 295 56.91 71.13 47.88
N ALA A 296 57.00 72.46 47.80
CA ALA A 296 56.00 73.29 47.12
C ALA A 296 55.98 73.04 45.59
N LYS A 297 57.12 72.76 44.96
CA LYS A 297 57.20 72.37 43.54
C LYS A 297 56.64 70.98 43.32
N GLU A 298 57.07 69.99 44.10
CA GLU A 298 56.56 68.61 44.07
C GLU A 298 55.04 68.58 44.22
N ARG A 299 54.49 69.31 45.20
CA ARG A 299 53.03 69.47 45.38
C ARG A 299 52.36 70.11 44.16
N SER A 300 53.01 71.08 43.50
CA SER A 300 52.49 71.70 42.27
C SER A 300 52.53 70.75 41.06
N GLU A 301 53.45 69.79 41.05
CA GLU A 301 53.62 68.81 39.97
C GLU A 301 52.64 67.66 40.13
N LEU A 302 52.53 67.09 41.33
CA LEU A 302 51.47 66.14 41.71
C LEU A 302 50.06 66.73 41.48
N SER A 303 49.86 68.03 41.77
CA SER A 303 48.58 68.70 41.46
C SER A 303 48.29 68.79 39.96
N LYS A 304 49.29 68.90 39.09
CA LYS A 304 49.12 68.86 37.62
C LYS A 304 48.80 67.43 37.19
N GLU A 305 49.56 66.45 37.67
CA GLU A 305 49.35 65.03 37.38
C GLU A 305 47.92 64.59 37.73
N VAL A 306 47.43 64.92 38.93
CA VAL A 306 46.04 64.65 39.34
C VAL A 306 45.03 65.24 38.35
N THR A 307 45.21 66.49 37.90
CA THR A 307 44.30 67.07 36.89
C THR A 307 44.39 66.40 35.52
N THR A 308 45.58 65.96 35.09
CA THR A 308 45.73 65.19 33.83
C THR A 308 45.10 63.81 33.95
N LEU A 309 45.25 63.13 35.09
CA LEU A 309 44.61 61.85 35.36
C LEU A 309 43.08 61.98 35.34
N GLN A 310 42.52 63.02 35.98
CA GLN A 310 41.08 63.30 35.90
C GLN A 310 40.60 63.60 34.47
N GLN A 311 41.42 64.26 33.63
CA GLN A 311 41.13 64.41 32.19
C GLN A 311 41.13 63.04 31.48
N THR A 312 42.11 62.16 31.72
CA THR A 312 42.12 60.81 31.12
C THR A 312 40.93 59.96 31.58
N VAL A 313 40.55 60.02 32.86
CA VAL A 313 39.39 59.31 33.41
C VAL A 313 38.08 59.79 32.78
N THR A 314 37.92 61.10 32.57
CA THR A 314 36.72 61.64 31.90
C THR A 314 36.67 61.40 30.39
N LEU A 315 37.81 61.09 29.75
CA LEU A 315 37.85 60.57 28.38
C LEU A 315 37.47 59.08 28.35
N LEU A 316 38.14 58.24 29.15
CA LEU A 316 37.86 56.80 29.23
C LEU A 316 36.41 56.49 29.63
N GLN A 317 35.79 57.34 30.46
CA GLN A 317 34.37 57.21 30.80
C GLN A 317 33.47 57.50 29.59
N LYS A 318 33.81 58.46 28.71
CA LYS A 318 33.07 58.71 27.46
C LYS A 318 33.24 57.57 26.47
N ASP A 319 34.44 57.00 26.37
CA ASP A 319 34.72 55.87 25.48
C ASP A 319 33.96 54.62 25.94
N LYS A 320 33.93 54.36 27.26
CA LYS A 320 33.09 53.33 27.89
C LYS A 320 31.61 53.55 27.59
N ASP A 321 31.10 54.78 27.73
CA ASP A 321 29.70 55.09 27.46
C ASP A 321 29.34 55.00 25.97
N TYR A 322 30.28 55.29 25.07
CA TYR A 322 30.14 55.06 23.63
C TYR A 322 30.08 53.56 23.30
N LEU A 323 31.04 52.77 23.79
CA LEU A 323 31.09 51.32 23.58
C LEU A 323 29.85 50.62 24.18
N ASN A 324 29.37 51.07 25.34
CA ASN A 324 28.12 50.56 25.94
C ASN A 324 26.90 50.81 25.03
N ARG A 325 26.78 52.00 24.42
CA ARG A 325 25.69 52.28 23.46
C ARG A 325 25.80 51.40 22.22
N GLN A 326 27.00 51.28 21.64
CA GLN A 326 27.25 50.42 20.48
C GLN A 326 26.93 48.95 20.78
N ASN A 327 27.29 48.45 21.96
CA ASN A 327 27.01 47.08 22.37
C ASN A 327 25.51 46.86 22.61
N MET A 328 24.79 47.86 23.15
CA MET A 328 23.33 47.82 23.28
C MET A 328 22.63 47.81 21.92
N GLU A 329 23.07 48.64 20.96
CA GLU A 329 22.58 48.60 19.58
C GLU A 329 22.82 47.25 18.91
N LEU A 330 24.00 46.67 19.07
CA LEU A 330 24.32 45.35 18.52
C LEU A 330 23.46 44.25 19.17
N SER A 331 23.24 44.31 20.48
CA SER A 331 22.37 43.36 21.21
C SER A 331 20.93 43.41 20.70
N VAL A 332 20.38 44.62 20.47
CA VAL A 332 19.03 44.79 19.88
C VAL A 332 18.96 44.27 18.44
N ARG A 333 20.03 44.44 17.65
CA ARG A 333 20.10 43.86 16.28
C ARG A 333 20.18 42.33 16.30
N CYS A 334 20.91 41.74 17.25
CA CYS A 334 20.98 40.28 17.41
C CYS A 334 19.59 39.72 17.73
N ALA A 335 18.91 40.26 18.74
CA ALA A 335 17.54 39.86 19.10
C ALA A 335 16.56 39.97 17.92
N HIS A 336 16.68 41.00 17.08
CA HIS A 336 15.81 41.16 15.90
C HIS A 336 16.05 40.11 14.81
N GLU A 337 17.31 39.72 14.57
CA GLU A 337 17.65 38.64 13.63
C GLU A 337 17.36 37.25 14.22
N GLU A 338 17.41 37.09 15.54
CA GLU A 338 16.96 35.90 16.28
C GLU A 338 15.43 35.72 16.14
N ASP A 339 14.61 36.74 16.46
CA ASP A 339 13.16 36.71 16.23
C ASP A 339 12.80 36.38 14.77
N ARG A 340 13.64 36.83 13.82
CA ARG A 340 13.46 36.63 12.38
C ARG A 340 13.82 35.19 11.97
N LEU A 341 14.88 34.63 12.55
CA LEU A 341 15.24 33.22 12.38
C LEU A 341 14.13 32.31 12.94
N GLU A 342 13.60 32.60 14.12
CA GLU A 342 12.46 31.84 14.68
C GLU A 342 11.24 31.90 13.75
N ARG A 343 10.88 33.09 13.26
CA ARG A 343 9.78 33.27 12.29
C ARG A 343 9.99 32.49 10.98
N LEU A 344 11.21 32.48 10.45
CA LEU A 344 11.57 31.69 9.26
C LEU A 344 11.56 30.18 9.54
N GLN A 345 11.95 29.77 10.75
CA GLN A 345 11.94 28.36 11.17
C GLN A 345 10.50 27.83 11.34
N VAL A 346 9.59 28.63 11.91
CA VAL A 346 8.16 28.30 11.96
C VAL A 346 7.59 28.11 10.54
N GLN A 347 7.86 29.04 9.62
CA GLN A 347 7.45 28.92 8.20
C GLN A 347 8.06 27.69 7.51
N LEU A 348 9.28 27.28 7.87
CA LEU A 348 9.90 26.06 7.36
C LEU A 348 9.18 24.80 7.87
N GLU A 349 8.80 24.73 9.14
CA GLU A 349 8.03 23.59 9.68
C GLU A 349 6.59 23.56 9.15
N GLU A 350 5.96 24.71 8.93
CA GLU A 350 4.65 24.80 8.27
C GLU A 350 4.70 24.29 6.82
N THR A 351 5.71 24.69 6.04
CA THR A 351 5.89 24.22 4.65
C THR A 351 6.37 22.77 4.54
N LYS A 352 6.98 22.20 5.59
CA LYS A 352 7.19 20.74 5.71
C LYS A 352 5.87 20.01 5.97
N LYS A 353 5.09 20.41 6.98
CA LYS A 353 3.79 19.80 7.29
C LYS A 353 2.83 19.84 6.11
N ALA A 354 2.70 20.99 5.45
CA ALA A 354 1.86 21.12 4.26
C ALA A 354 2.32 20.20 3.11
N ARG A 355 3.62 19.91 2.99
CA ARG A 355 4.18 18.96 2.01
C ARG A 355 3.88 17.52 2.42
N GLU A 356 4.03 17.18 3.69
CA GLU A 356 3.73 15.86 4.27
C GLU A 356 2.25 15.51 4.10
N GLU A 357 1.34 16.44 4.44
CA GLU A 357 -0.09 16.32 4.17
C GLU A 357 -0.40 16.06 2.68
N MET A 358 0.28 16.74 1.76
CA MET A 358 0.08 16.55 0.32
C MET A 358 0.62 15.20 -0.16
N TYR A 359 1.72 14.71 0.42
CA TYR A 359 2.20 13.34 0.19
C TYR A 359 1.22 12.29 0.75
N GLU A 360 0.64 12.51 1.92
CA GLU A 360 -0.38 11.62 2.50
C GLU A 360 -1.65 11.58 1.65
N LYS A 361 -2.14 12.75 1.19
CA LYS A 361 -3.27 12.87 0.25
C LYS A 361 -2.97 12.18 -1.10
N TYR A 362 -1.73 12.27 -1.58
CA TYR A 362 -1.30 11.53 -2.79
C TYR A 362 -1.24 10.01 -2.57
N VAL A 363 -0.64 9.55 -1.46
CA VAL A 363 -0.51 8.11 -1.14
C VAL A 363 -1.88 7.47 -0.92
N THR A 364 -2.75 8.11 -0.15
CA THR A 364 -4.13 7.63 0.07
C THR A 364 -4.95 7.58 -1.22
N SER A 365 -4.82 8.59 -2.11
CA SER A 365 -5.46 8.57 -3.43
C SER A 365 -4.90 7.45 -4.33
N ARG A 366 -3.57 7.29 -4.38
CA ARG A 366 -2.89 6.21 -5.13
C ARG A 366 -3.36 4.83 -4.67
N ASP A 367 -3.40 4.62 -3.35
CA ASP A 367 -3.72 3.32 -2.77
C ASP A 367 -5.22 3.01 -2.83
N HIS A 368 -6.08 4.03 -2.79
CA HIS A 368 -7.50 3.91 -3.14
C HIS A 368 -7.69 3.44 -4.59
N TYR A 369 -7.05 4.11 -5.57
CA TYR A 369 -7.13 3.67 -6.98
C TYR A 369 -6.52 2.28 -7.20
N LYS A 370 -5.39 1.96 -6.56
CA LYS A 370 -4.81 0.61 -6.57
C LYS A 370 -5.83 -0.43 -6.08
N THR A 371 -6.46 -0.16 -4.95
CA THR A 371 -7.49 -1.04 -4.37
C THR A 371 -8.70 -1.17 -5.31
N GLU A 372 -9.14 -0.10 -5.97
CA GLU A 372 -10.19 -0.19 -6.99
C GLU A 372 -9.80 -1.08 -8.17
N TYR A 373 -8.56 -0.99 -8.68
CA TYR A 373 -8.10 -1.83 -9.78
C TYR A 373 -7.92 -3.29 -9.36
N GLU A 374 -7.41 -3.55 -8.15
CA GLU A 374 -7.31 -4.90 -7.58
C GLU A 374 -8.71 -5.52 -7.36
N ASN A 375 -9.69 -4.74 -6.89
CA ASN A 375 -11.07 -5.17 -6.76
C ASN A 375 -11.73 -5.44 -8.12
N LYS A 376 -11.60 -4.53 -9.11
CA LYS A 376 -12.14 -4.74 -10.47
C LYS A 376 -11.56 -5.99 -11.13
N LEU A 377 -10.25 -6.21 -10.99
CA LEU A 377 -9.60 -7.43 -11.48
C LEU A 377 -10.07 -8.69 -10.72
N HIS A 378 -10.31 -8.59 -9.41
CA HIS A 378 -10.88 -9.69 -8.63
C HIS A 378 -12.31 -10.02 -9.08
N ASP A 379 -13.16 -9.03 -9.26
CA ASP A 379 -14.54 -9.18 -9.74
C ASP A 379 -14.58 -9.74 -11.18
N GLU A 380 -13.68 -9.33 -12.06
CA GLU A 380 -13.53 -9.89 -13.41
C GLU A 380 -13.08 -11.36 -13.37
N LEU A 381 -12.07 -11.69 -12.56
CA LEU A 381 -11.60 -13.07 -12.37
C LEU A 381 -12.68 -13.97 -11.76
N GLU A 382 -13.45 -13.48 -10.79
CA GLU A 382 -14.53 -14.25 -10.17
C GLU A 382 -15.74 -14.37 -11.11
N GLN A 383 -16.06 -13.35 -11.92
CA GLN A 383 -17.03 -13.49 -13.02
C GLN A 383 -16.60 -14.53 -14.06
N ILE A 384 -15.31 -14.59 -14.41
CA ILE A 384 -14.78 -15.62 -15.33
C ILE A 384 -14.88 -17.00 -14.69
N ARG A 385 -14.50 -17.16 -13.42
CA ARG A 385 -14.66 -18.41 -12.66
C ARG A 385 -16.12 -18.87 -12.61
N LEU A 386 -17.04 -17.96 -12.28
CA LEU A 386 -18.47 -18.24 -12.22
C LEU A 386 -19.04 -18.65 -13.58
N LYS A 387 -18.69 -17.95 -14.67
CA LYS A 387 -19.08 -18.32 -16.04
C LYS A 387 -18.51 -19.68 -16.44
N THR A 388 -17.22 -19.91 -16.20
CA THR A 388 -16.57 -21.20 -16.51
C THR A 388 -17.17 -22.35 -15.69
N ASN A 389 -17.50 -22.12 -14.43
CA ASN A 389 -18.20 -23.12 -13.60
C ASN A 389 -19.62 -23.39 -14.11
N GLN A 390 -20.36 -22.34 -14.51
CA GLN A 390 -21.68 -22.48 -15.12
C GLN A 390 -21.62 -23.23 -16.46
N GLU A 391 -20.62 -22.96 -17.31
CA GLU A 391 -20.36 -23.68 -18.56
C GLU A 391 -19.98 -25.14 -18.30
N ILE A 392 -19.13 -25.42 -17.31
CA ILE A 392 -18.78 -26.78 -16.89
C ILE A 392 -20.01 -27.54 -16.40
N ASP A 393 -20.87 -26.93 -15.58
CA ASP A 393 -22.08 -27.58 -15.07
C ASP A 393 -23.19 -27.70 -16.13
N GLN A 394 -23.26 -26.79 -17.10
CA GLN A 394 -24.08 -26.93 -18.32
C GLN A 394 -23.57 -28.05 -19.22
N LEU A 395 -22.25 -28.19 -19.42
CA LEU A 395 -21.67 -29.31 -20.16
C LEU A 395 -21.89 -30.64 -19.44
N ARG A 396 -21.78 -30.67 -18.11
CA ARG A 396 -22.10 -31.85 -17.28
C ARG A 396 -23.59 -32.22 -17.35
N SER A 397 -24.50 -31.25 -17.29
CA SER A 397 -25.94 -31.50 -17.39
C SER A 397 -26.32 -31.93 -18.80
N ALA A 398 -25.90 -31.21 -19.85
CA ALA A 398 -26.14 -31.57 -21.24
C ALA A 398 -25.56 -32.95 -21.61
N SER A 399 -24.36 -33.29 -21.10
CA SER A 399 -23.79 -34.64 -21.28
C SER A 399 -24.61 -35.70 -20.54
N ARG A 400 -25.04 -35.44 -19.30
CA ARG A 400 -25.90 -36.36 -18.55
C ARG A 400 -27.23 -36.57 -19.27
N GLU A 401 -27.89 -35.49 -19.69
CA GLU A 401 -29.12 -35.58 -20.47
C GLU A 401 -28.92 -36.25 -21.83
N MET A 402 -27.75 -36.10 -22.47
CA MET A 402 -27.41 -36.85 -23.69
C MET A 402 -27.36 -38.35 -23.41
N TYR A 403 -26.61 -38.77 -22.38
CA TYR A 403 -26.57 -40.17 -21.96
C TYR A 403 -27.95 -40.68 -21.49
N GLU A 404 -28.80 -39.84 -20.89
CA GLU A 404 -30.18 -40.20 -20.50
C GLU A 404 -31.16 -40.23 -21.69
N ARG A 405 -30.94 -39.43 -22.73
CA ARG A 405 -31.66 -39.52 -24.03
C ARG A 405 -31.25 -40.79 -24.76
N GLU A 406 -29.94 -41.07 -24.84
CA GLU A 406 -29.40 -42.28 -25.45
C GLU A 406 -29.84 -43.54 -24.68
N ASN A 407 -29.77 -43.56 -23.35
CA ASN A 407 -30.27 -44.68 -22.54
C ASN A 407 -31.78 -44.89 -22.71
N ARG A 408 -32.57 -43.83 -22.88
CA ARG A 408 -34.00 -43.96 -23.22
C ARG A 408 -34.17 -44.53 -24.62
N HIS A 409 -33.50 -43.97 -25.62
CA HIS A 409 -33.57 -44.45 -27.00
C HIS A 409 -33.11 -45.91 -27.14
N LEU A 410 -32.09 -46.35 -26.41
CA LEU A 410 -31.64 -47.75 -26.36
C LEU A 410 -32.66 -48.67 -25.67
N ARG A 411 -33.37 -48.20 -24.63
CA ARG A 411 -34.47 -48.94 -24.00
C ARG A 411 -35.68 -49.04 -24.93
N GLU A 412 -36.07 -47.93 -25.55
CA GLU A 412 -37.15 -47.85 -26.54
C GLU A 412 -36.83 -48.71 -27.77
N ALA A 413 -35.60 -48.69 -28.27
CA ALA A 413 -35.15 -49.55 -29.37
C ALA A 413 -35.14 -51.03 -28.99
N ARG A 414 -34.68 -51.38 -27.78
CA ARG A 414 -34.79 -52.74 -27.21
C ARG A 414 -36.24 -53.18 -27.11
N ASP A 415 -37.14 -52.32 -26.61
CA ASP A 415 -38.53 -52.66 -26.36
C ASP A 415 -39.34 -52.75 -27.67
N ASN A 416 -39.03 -51.90 -28.64
CA ASN A 416 -39.52 -52.02 -30.02
C ASN A 416 -39.00 -53.30 -30.70
N ALA A 417 -37.72 -53.64 -30.53
CA ALA A 417 -37.15 -54.88 -31.07
C ALA A 417 -37.73 -56.13 -30.39
N MET A 418 -38.03 -56.07 -29.09
CA MET A 418 -38.76 -57.12 -28.37
C MET A 418 -40.20 -57.24 -28.90
N ALA A 419 -40.92 -56.12 -29.07
CA ALA A 419 -42.28 -56.10 -29.62
C ALA A 419 -42.34 -56.54 -31.10
N GLU A 420 -41.29 -56.29 -31.88
CA GLU A 420 -41.14 -56.83 -33.24
C GLU A 420 -40.81 -58.33 -33.22
N LYS A 421 -39.91 -58.78 -32.34
CA LYS A 421 -39.61 -60.19 -32.12
C LYS A 421 -40.83 -60.97 -31.62
N ASP A 422 -41.66 -60.39 -30.75
CA ASP A 422 -42.89 -61.02 -30.26
C ASP A 422 -43.98 -61.03 -31.35
N ARG A 423 -44.09 -59.99 -32.18
CA ARG A 423 -44.94 -60.03 -33.40
C ARG A 423 -44.44 -61.05 -34.43
N ALA A 424 -43.13 -61.19 -34.60
CA ALA A 424 -42.52 -62.19 -35.48
C ALA A 424 -42.75 -63.61 -34.95
N VAL A 425 -42.62 -63.86 -33.64
CA VAL A 425 -42.94 -65.14 -33.00
C VAL A 425 -44.44 -65.46 -33.08
N MET A 426 -45.32 -64.46 -33.00
CA MET A 426 -46.74 -64.67 -33.29
C MET A 426 -46.99 -65.01 -34.76
N ALA A 427 -46.36 -64.30 -35.70
CA ALA A 427 -46.44 -64.60 -37.13
C ALA A 427 -45.83 -65.98 -37.49
N GLU A 428 -44.78 -66.40 -36.78
CA GLU A 428 -44.17 -67.73 -36.87
C GLU A 428 -45.14 -68.81 -36.38
N LYS A 429 -45.78 -68.63 -35.22
CA LYS A 429 -46.84 -69.54 -34.74
C LYS A 429 -48.00 -69.62 -35.73
N ASP A 430 -48.48 -68.47 -36.20
CA ASP A 430 -49.50 -68.35 -37.24
C ASP A 430 -49.10 -69.08 -38.53
N ALA A 431 -47.82 -69.09 -38.89
CA ALA A 431 -47.29 -69.79 -40.06
C ALA A 431 -47.09 -71.29 -39.80
N LEU A 432 -46.69 -71.68 -38.58
CA LEU A 432 -46.58 -73.07 -38.14
C LEU A 432 -47.96 -73.74 -38.05
N GLU A 433 -48.98 -73.09 -37.48
CA GLU A 433 -50.36 -73.60 -37.48
C GLU A 433 -50.90 -73.78 -38.91
N LYS A 434 -50.58 -72.84 -39.82
CA LYS A 434 -50.92 -72.97 -41.25
C LYS A 434 -50.09 -74.08 -41.94
N HIS A 435 -48.84 -74.30 -41.52
CA HIS A 435 -47.99 -75.39 -41.99
C HIS A 435 -48.50 -76.75 -41.49
N ASP A 436 -48.92 -76.87 -40.24
CA ASP A 436 -49.49 -78.08 -39.66
C ASP A 436 -50.84 -78.41 -40.31
N GLN A 437 -51.72 -77.42 -40.54
CA GLN A 437 -52.95 -77.60 -41.33
C GLN A 437 -52.65 -78.02 -42.78
N LEU A 438 -51.55 -77.53 -43.38
CA LEU A 438 -51.08 -77.97 -44.69
C LEU A 438 -50.46 -79.38 -44.64
N LEU A 439 -49.78 -79.76 -43.56
CA LEU A 439 -49.23 -81.11 -43.34
C LEU A 439 -50.35 -82.12 -43.09
N GLU A 440 -51.41 -81.76 -42.37
CA GLU A 440 -52.60 -82.60 -42.19
C GLU A 440 -53.28 -82.82 -43.55
N ARG A 441 -53.58 -81.76 -44.31
CA ARG A 441 -54.14 -81.90 -45.67
C ARG A 441 -53.20 -82.63 -46.63
N TYR A 442 -51.89 -82.45 -46.50
CA TYR A 442 -50.90 -83.19 -47.27
C TYR A 442 -50.89 -84.68 -46.88
N ARG A 443 -51.01 -85.02 -45.60
CA ARG A 443 -51.15 -86.40 -45.12
C ARG A 443 -52.46 -87.04 -45.56
N GLU A 444 -53.59 -86.32 -45.51
CA GLU A 444 -54.87 -86.77 -46.06
C GLU A 444 -54.76 -87.03 -47.57
N LEU A 445 -54.16 -86.10 -48.32
CA LEU A 445 -53.93 -86.24 -49.75
C LEU A 445 -52.95 -87.38 -50.06
N GLN A 446 -51.87 -87.52 -49.29
CA GLN A 446 -50.89 -88.59 -49.37
C GLN A 446 -51.56 -89.94 -49.14
N LEU A 447 -52.28 -90.14 -48.04
CA LEU A 447 -53.04 -91.38 -47.79
C LEU A 447 -54.06 -91.67 -48.91
N SER A 448 -54.75 -90.64 -49.42
CA SER A 448 -55.70 -90.81 -50.54
C SER A 448 -55.02 -91.14 -51.88
N THR A 449 -53.76 -90.76 -52.07
CA THR A 449 -52.98 -91.02 -53.29
C THR A 449 -52.19 -92.32 -53.17
N GLU A 450 -51.66 -92.67 -52.00
CA GLU A 450 -51.12 -93.98 -51.67
C GLU A 450 -52.19 -95.06 -51.81
N SER A 451 -53.43 -94.82 -51.36
CA SER A 451 -54.55 -95.75 -51.60
C SER A 451 -54.80 -95.98 -53.10
N LYS A 452 -54.85 -94.90 -53.90
CA LYS A 452 -55.01 -95.00 -55.37
C LYS A 452 -53.81 -95.64 -56.06
N VAL A 453 -52.60 -95.35 -55.61
CA VAL A 453 -51.38 -95.98 -56.11
C VAL A 453 -51.40 -97.46 -55.80
N MET A 454 -51.79 -97.88 -54.59
CA MET A 454 -51.95 -99.30 -54.22
C MET A 454 -53.04 -100.00 -55.02
N GLU A 455 -54.18 -99.34 -55.28
CA GLU A 455 -55.20 -99.82 -56.21
C GLU A 455 -54.65 -100.02 -57.63
N TYR A 456 -53.94 -99.04 -58.19
CA TYR A 456 -53.32 -99.15 -59.52
C TYR A 456 -52.18 -100.16 -59.57
N LEU A 457 -51.39 -100.31 -58.50
CA LEU A 457 -50.32 -101.32 -58.39
C LEU A 457 -50.93 -102.72 -58.32
N HIS A 458 -52.04 -102.91 -57.60
CA HIS A 458 -52.79 -104.16 -57.59
C HIS A 458 -53.42 -104.47 -58.96
N GLN A 459 -54.06 -103.49 -59.62
CA GLN A 459 -54.58 -103.65 -60.98
C GLN A 459 -53.46 -103.98 -61.99
N SER A 460 -52.32 -103.28 -61.92
CA SER A 460 -51.13 -103.54 -62.75
C SER A 460 -50.57 -104.94 -62.49
N LYS A 461 -50.55 -105.39 -61.23
CA LYS A 461 -50.11 -106.75 -60.86
C LYS A 461 -51.06 -107.84 -61.33
N LEU A 462 -52.38 -107.59 -61.32
CA LEU A 462 -53.36 -108.47 -61.97
C LEU A 462 -53.16 -108.50 -63.49
N LYS A 463 -52.88 -107.36 -64.14
CA LYS A 463 -52.64 -107.28 -65.58
C LYS A 463 -51.31 -107.91 -66.02
N SER A 464 -50.27 -107.90 -65.18
CA SER A 464 -49.04 -108.67 -65.43
C SER A 464 -49.32 -110.18 -65.32
N PHE A 465 -50.01 -110.67 -64.29
CA PHE A 465 -50.39 -112.08 -64.24
C PHE A 465 -51.32 -112.52 -65.40
N GLU A 466 -52.24 -111.65 -65.85
CA GLU A 466 -53.04 -111.91 -67.05
C GLU A 466 -52.18 -112.00 -68.32
N THR A 467 -51.18 -111.13 -68.48
CA THR A 467 -50.30 -111.13 -69.66
C THR A 467 -49.27 -112.24 -69.63
N GLU A 468 -48.66 -112.56 -68.48
CA GLU A 468 -47.80 -113.74 -68.29
C GLU A 468 -48.55 -115.03 -68.64
N ARG A 469 -49.81 -115.17 -68.20
CA ARG A 469 -50.67 -116.31 -68.56
C ARG A 469 -50.97 -116.36 -70.06
N VAL A 470 -51.26 -115.22 -70.69
CA VAL A 470 -51.50 -115.15 -72.14
C VAL A 470 -50.21 -115.45 -72.93
N GLN A 471 -49.05 -115.01 -72.44
CA GLN A 471 -47.75 -115.25 -73.06
C GLN A 471 -47.34 -116.72 -72.96
N LEU A 472 -47.58 -117.39 -71.82
CA LEU A 472 -47.38 -118.84 -71.71
C LEU A 472 -48.26 -119.62 -72.70
N ILE A 473 -49.54 -119.24 -72.83
CA ILE A 473 -50.46 -119.83 -73.82
C ILE A 473 -50.01 -119.52 -75.26
N GLN A 474 -49.48 -118.32 -75.53
CA GLN A 474 -48.92 -117.96 -76.83
C GLN A 474 -47.69 -118.82 -77.16
N GLU A 475 -46.76 -119.00 -76.22
CA GLU A 475 -45.58 -119.84 -76.45
C GLU A 475 -45.93 -121.31 -76.61
N GLU A 476 -46.89 -121.83 -75.83
CA GLU A 476 -47.39 -123.21 -75.97
C GLU A 476 -48.08 -123.41 -77.31
N THR A 477 -48.96 -122.48 -77.73
CA THR A 477 -49.59 -122.54 -79.06
C THR A 477 -48.59 -122.35 -80.20
N ALA A 478 -47.51 -121.58 -80.03
CA ALA A 478 -46.43 -121.46 -81.01
C ALA A 478 -45.56 -122.73 -81.10
N ARG A 479 -45.28 -123.40 -79.97
CA ARG A 479 -44.61 -124.72 -79.95
C ARG A 479 -45.48 -125.78 -80.63
N ASN A 480 -46.78 -125.81 -80.33
CA ASN A 480 -47.73 -126.72 -80.97
C ASN A 480 -47.87 -126.41 -82.47
N LEU A 481 -47.91 -125.14 -82.88
CA LEU A 481 -47.95 -124.75 -84.30
C LEU A 481 -46.69 -125.17 -85.05
N THR A 482 -45.50 -124.96 -84.47
CA THR A 482 -44.22 -125.35 -85.11
C THR A 482 -44.05 -126.87 -85.18
N GLN A 483 -44.51 -127.63 -84.16
CA GLN A 483 -44.58 -129.08 -84.25
C GLN A 483 -45.55 -129.53 -85.36
N CYS A 484 -46.77 -128.98 -85.40
CA CYS A 484 -47.73 -129.27 -86.47
C CYS A 484 -47.19 -128.90 -87.86
N GLN A 485 -46.41 -127.82 -87.99
CA GLN A 485 -45.75 -127.44 -89.25
C GLN A 485 -44.68 -128.47 -89.67
N LEU A 486 -43.85 -128.95 -88.74
CA LEU A 486 -42.85 -130.00 -89.02
C LEU A 486 -43.51 -131.34 -89.37
N GLU A 487 -44.64 -131.67 -88.73
CA GLU A 487 -45.44 -132.85 -89.07
C GLU A 487 -46.09 -132.69 -90.46
N CYS A 488 -46.68 -131.53 -90.76
CA CYS A 488 -47.20 -131.20 -92.09
C CYS A 488 -46.11 -131.26 -93.17
N GLU A 489 -44.91 -130.72 -92.95
CA GLU A 489 -43.78 -130.85 -93.88
C GLU A 489 -43.38 -132.32 -94.10
N LYS A 490 -43.37 -133.13 -93.04
CA LYS A 490 -43.05 -134.56 -93.10
C LYS A 490 -44.11 -135.32 -93.89
N TYR A 491 -45.40 -135.01 -93.70
CA TYR A 491 -46.50 -135.57 -94.50
C TYR A 491 -46.48 -135.06 -95.94
N GLN A 492 -46.15 -133.79 -96.18
CA GLN A 492 -46.05 -133.19 -97.52
C GLN A 492 -44.88 -133.78 -98.32
N LYS A 493 -43.70 -133.95 -97.72
CA LYS A 493 -42.55 -134.64 -98.36
C LYS A 493 -42.86 -136.11 -98.64
N LYS A 494 -43.60 -136.78 -97.75
CA LYS A 494 -44.09 -138.15 -97.98
C LYS A 494 -45.14 -138.22 -99.09
N LEU A 495 -46.03 -137.24 -99.17
CA LEU A 495 -46.99 -137.05 -100.27
C LEU A 495 -46.24 -136.81 -101.58
N GLU A 496 -45.26 -135.91 -101.65
CA GLU A 496 -44.51 -135.66 -102.88
C GLU A 496 -43.84 -136.91 -103.46
N VAL A 497 -43.28 -137.78 -102.60
CA VAL A 497 -42.71 -139.06 -103.04
C VAL A 497 -43.80 -139.99 -103.57
N LEU A 498 -44.88 -140.19 -102.82
CA LEU A 498 -46.03 -141.01 -103.25
C LEU A 498 -46.70 -140.46 -104.51
N THR A 499 -46.77 -139.14 -104.68
CA THR A 499 -47.32 -138.45 -105.84
C THR A 499 -46.41 -138.56 -107.06
N LYS A 500 -45.08 -138.55 -106.88
CA LYS A 500 -44.11 -138.82 -107.96
C LYS A 500 -44.20 -140.27 -108.43
N GLU A 501 -44.29 -141.23 -107.52
CA GLU A 501 -44.52 -142.64 -107.89
C GLU A 501 -45.90 -142.84 -108.55
N PHE A 502 -46.97 -142.27 -107.97
CA PHE A 502 -48.32 -142.30 -108.54
C PHE A 502 -48.37 -141.72 -109.96
N TYR A 503 -47.79 -140.53 -110.21
CA TYR A 503 -47.75 -139.97 -111.56
C TYR A 503 -46.86 -140.77 -112.52
N SER A 504 -45.78 -141.40 -112.05
CA SER A 504 -45.00 -142.32 -112.90
C SER A 504 -45.81 -143.54 -113.32
N LEU A 505 -46.62 -144.09 -112.40
CA LEU A 505 -47.48 -145.24 -112.62
C LEU A 505 -48.68 -144.86 -113.52
N GLN A 506 -49.32 -143.72 -113.25
CA GLN A 506 -50.40 -143.14 -114.05
C GLN A 506 -49.93 -142.83 -115.48
N ALA A 507 -48.80 -142.16 -115.66
CA ALA A 507 -48.27 -141.89 -117.01
C ALA A 507 -47.95 -143.18 -117.79
N SER A 508 -47.56 -144.26 -117.10
CA SER A 508 -47.36 -145.58 -117.72
C SER A 508 -48.68 -146.26 -118.11
N SER A 509 -49.72 -146.14 -117.29
CA SER A 509 -51.03 -146.76 -117.54
C SER A 509 -51.87 -145.96 -118.54
N GLU A 510 -51.82 -144.63 -118.52
CA GLU A 510 -52.46 -143.74 -119.49
C GLU A 510 -51.85 -143.91 -120.89
N LYS A 511 -50.53 -144.08 -121.01
CA LYS A 511 -49.91 -144.52 -122.28
C LYS A 511 -50.51 -145.84 -122.77
N ARG A 512 -50.70 -146.80 -121.87
CA ARG A 512 -51.26 -148.11 -122.23
C ARG A 512 -52.74 -148.03 -122.63
N ILE A 513 -53.51 -147.18 -121.96
CA ILE A 513 -54.92 -146.93 -122.27
C ILE A 513 -55.06 -146.21 -123.61
N THR A 514 -54.25 -145.18 -123.88
CA THR A 514 -54.29 -144.43 -125.15
C THR A 514 -53.81 -145.27 -126.34
N GLU A 515 -52.78 -146.12 -126.18
CA GLU A 515 -52.40 -147.14 -127.18
C GLU A 515 -53.57 -148.09 -127.53
N LEU A 516 -54.32 -148.54 -126.51
CA LEU A 516 -55.46 -149.45 -126.70
C LEU A 516 -56.68 -148.74 -127.30
N GLN A 517 -56.99 -147.52 -126.85
CA GLN A 517 -58.08 -146.72 -127.39
C GLN A 517 -57.83 -146.34 -128.86
N SER A 518 -56.58 -146.00 -129.23
CA SER A 518 -56.19 -145.73 -130.61
C SER A 518 -56.42 -146.94 -131.54
N ARG A 519 -56.06 -148.15 -131.10
CA ARG A 519 -56.34 -149.37 -131.87
C ARG A 519 -57.84 -149.65 -131.96
N ASN A 520 -58.57 -149.41 -130.87
CA ASN A 520 -60.01 -149.66 -130.85
C ASN A 520 -60.78 -148.68 -131.76
N SER A 521 -60.38 -147.41 -131.83
CA SER A 521 -60.97 -146.45 -132.77
C SER A 521 -60.60 -146.73 -134.23
N GLU A 522 -59.39 -147.22 -134.50
CA GLU A 522 -58.98 -147.67 -135.84
C GLU A 522 -59.79 -148.90 -136.32
N HIS A 523 -60.09 -149.83 -135.40
CA HIS A 523 -61.01 -150.94 -135.68
C HIS A 523 -62.46 -150.47 -135.88
N GLN A 524 -62.95 -149.53 -135.07
CA GLN A 524 -64.31 -148.98 -135.20
C GLN A 524 -64.48 -148.23 -136.54
N ALA A 525 -63.50 -147.41 -136.94
CA ALA A 525 -63.51 -146.69 -138.21
C ALA A 525 -63.54 -147.62 -139.43
N ARG A 526 -62.98 -148.85 -139.32
CA ARG A 526 -63.13 -149.87 -140.38
C ARG A 526 -64.55 -150.42 -140.48
N LEU A 527 -65.24 -150.63 -139.36
CA LEU A 527 -66.65 -151.06 -139.37
C LEU A 527 -67.55 -150.01 -140.04
N ASP A 528 -67.40 -148.73 -139.66
CA ASP A 528 -68.16 -147.60 -140.23
C ASP A 528 -67.99 -147.41 -141.74
N ILE A 529 -66.94 -147.97 -142.36
CA ILE A 529 -66.71 -147.94 -143.81
C ILE A 529 -67.43 -149.09 -144.49
N TYR A 530 -67.34 -150.32 -143.94
CA TYR A 530 -68.08 -151.47 -144.48
C TYR A 530 -69.60 -151.27 -144.37
N GLU A 531 -70.08 -150.71 -143.25
CA GLU A 531 -71.50 -150.42 -143.05
C GLU A 531 -72.11 -149.39 -144.03
N ARG A 532 -71.30 -148.55 -144.68
CA ARG A 532 -71.80 -147.62 -145.72
C ARG A 532 -71.89 -148.30 -147.08
N LEU A 533 -70.89 -149.09 -147.43
CA LEU A 533 -70.84 -149.85 -148.68
C LEU A 533 -72.02 -150.83 -148.83
N GLU A 534 -72.53 -151.42 -147.75
CA GLU A 534 -73.76 -152.23 -147.81
C GLU A 534 -75.01 -151.38 -148.13
N LYS A 535 -75.17 -150.21 -147.50
CA LYS A 535 -76.36 -149.36 -147.69
C LYS A 535 -76.45 -148.78 -149.10
N GLU A 536 -75.31 -148.41 -149.70
CA GLU A 536 -75.24 -147.94 -151.09
C GLU A 536 -75.64 -149.05 -152.09
N LEU A 537 -75.34 -150.33 -151.81
CA LEU A 537 -75.71 -151.45 -152.66
C LEU A 537 -77.22 -151.75 -152.65
N ASP A 538 -77.89 -151.57 -151.50
CA ASP A 538 -79.33 -151.82 -151.38
C ASP A 538 -80.19 -150.79 -152.15
N GLU A 539 -79.80 -149.50 -152.14
CA GLU A 539 -80.52 -148.47 -152.93
C GLU A 539 -80.45 -148.73 -154.44
N ILE A 540 -79.30 -149.20 -154.94
CA ILE A 540 -79.11 -149.55 -156.37
C ILE A 540 -80.02 -150.71 -156.79
N ILE A 541 -80.20 -151.71 -155.91
CA ILE A 541 -81.14 -152.82 -156.13
C ILE A 541 -82.57 -152.30 -156.24
N MET A 542 -82.95 -151.32 -155.40
CA MET A 542 -84.31 -150.78 -155.35
C MET A 542 -84.63 -149.89 -156.56
N GLN A 543 -83.71 -149.02 -157.01
CA GLN A 543 -83.96 -148.18 -158.19
C GLN A 543 -84.10 -149.00 -159.49
N THR A 544 -83.33 -150.08 -159.63
CA THR A 544 -83.46 -150.99 -160.79
C THR A 544 -84.68 -151.92 -160.72
N ALA A 545 -85.43 -151.88 -159.61
CA ALA A 545 -86.65 -152.63 -159.40
C ALA A 545 -87.93 -151.96 -159.92
N GLU A 546 -87.99 -150.64 -160.09
CA GLU A 546 -89.20 -149.94 -160.57
C GLU A 546 -89.28 -149.79 -162.10
N ILE A 547 -88.13 -149.79 -162.79
CA ILE A 547 -88.06 -149.55 -164.23
C ILE A 547 -88.64 -150.76 -164.98
N GLU A 548 -89.69 -150.58 -165.78
CA GLU A 548 -90.35 -151.71 -166.46
C GLU A 548 -89.53 -152.27 -167.65
N ASN A 549 -88.81 -151.40 -168.38
CA ASN A 549 -87.88 -151.79 -169.46
C ASN A 549 -86.67 -152.59 -168.94
N GLU A 550 -86.21 -153.60 -169.68
CA GLU A 550 -84.99 -154.36 -169.31
C GLU A 550 -83.70 -153.60 -169.68
N ASP A 551 -83.60 -153.07 -170.91
CA ASP A 551 -82.45 -152.31 -171.45
C ASP A 551 -82.15 -150.97 -170.73
N GLU A 552 -83.01 -150.60 -169.79
CA GLU A 552 -82.98 -149.34 -169.04
C GLU A 552 -82.62 -149.61 -167.56
N ALA A 553 -83.10 -150.71 -166.99
CA ALA A 553 -82.63 -151.18 -165.68
C ALA A 553 -81.18 -151.69 -165.72
N GLU A 554 -80.73 -152.38 -166.78
CA GLU A 554 -79.29 -152.68 -166.93
C GLU A 554 -78.45 -151.39 -167.00
N ARG A 555 -79.01 -150.29 -167.53
CA ARG A 555 -78.36 -149.00 -167.70
C ARG A 555 -78.16 -148.27 -166.38
N VAL A 556 -79.19 -148.23 -165.53
CA VAL A 556 -79.11 -147.64 -164.18
C VAL A 556 -78.20 -148.46 -163.27
N LEU A 557 -78.20 -149.79 -163.42
CA LEU A 557 -77.20 -150.64 -162.75
C LEU A 557 -75.78 -150.21 -163.20
N PHE A 558 -75.55 -150.06 -164.50
CA PHE A 558 -74.25 -149.68 -165.04
C PHE A 558 -73.76 -148.29 -164.58
N SER A 559 -74.66 -147.30 -164.41
CA SER A 559 -74.27 -145.94 -164.01
C SER A 559 -73.72 -145.84 -162.58
N TYR A 560 -74.15 -146.72 -161.66
CA TYR A 560 -73.53 -146.85 -160.34
C TYR A 560 -72.25 -147.70 -160.35
N GLY A 561 -71.47 -147.63 -161.44
CA GLY A 561 -70.15 -148.26 -161.57
C GLY A 561 -70.16 -149.76 -161.88
N TYR A 562 -71.30 -150.37 -162.21
CA TYR A 562 -71.48 -151.82 -162.33
C TYR A 562 -70.90 -152.46 -163.63
N GLY A 563 -69.83 -151.86 -164.15
CA GLY A 563 -69.00 -152.37 -165.23
C GLY A 563 -67.52 -152.62 -164.86
N ALA A 564 -67.02 -152.05 -163.76
CA ALA A 564 -65.56 -151.94 -163.53
C ALA A 564 -64.92 -153.03 -162.64
N ASN A 565 -65.35 -153.19 -161.38
CA ASN A 565 -64.52 -153.84 -160.33
C ASN A 565 -65.24 -154.88 -159.43
N VAL A 566 -66.43 -155.39 -159.81
CA VAL A 566 -67.18 -156.35 -158.98
C VAL A 566 -66.88 -157.80 -159.37
N PRO A 567 -66.47 -158.69 -158.43
CA PRO A 567 -66.25 -160.12 -158.70
C PRO A 567 -67.47 -160.82 -159.31
N THR A 568 -67.23 -161.72 -160.26
CA THR A 568 -68.27 -162.31 -161.13
C THR A 568 -69.34 -163.12 -160.39
N THR A 569 -69.05 -163.64 -159.20
CA THR A 569 -70.04 -164.29 -158.32
C THR A 569 -71.01 -163.30 -157.67
N ALA A 570 -70.51 -162.15 -157.20
CA ALA A 570 -71.36 -161.06 -156.70
C ALA A 570 -72.23 -160.46 -157.81
N LYS A 571 -71.67 -160.36 -159.03
CA LYS A 571 -72.41 -159.92 -160.23
C LYS A 571 -73.68 -160.74 -160.50
N ARG A 572 -73.64 -162.06 -160.22
CA ARG A 572 -74.81 -162.94 -160.38
C ARG A 572 -75.83 -162.77 -159.24
N ARG A 573 -75.40 -162.58 -157.99
CA ARG A 573 -76.32 -162.38 -156.85
C ARG A 573 -77.15 -161.11 -157.00
N LEU A 574 -76.53 -159.97 -157.27
CA LEU A 574 -77.25 -158.69 -157.33
C LEU A 574 -78.32 -158.69 -158.43
N LYS A 575 -78.03 -159.30 -159.59
CA LYS A 575 -79.01 -159.44 -160.69
C LYS A 575 -80.20 -160.34 -160.32
N GLN A 576 -80.04 -161.28 -159.37
CA GLN A 576 -81.18 -162.01 -158.78
C GLN A 576 -81.96 -161.14 -157.77
N SER A 577 -81.28 -160.36 -156.93
CA SER A 577 -81.93 -159.44 -155.99
C SER A 577 -82.82 -158.42 -156.69
N VAL A 578 -82.38 -157.86 -157.82
CA VAL A 578 -83.17 -156.91 -158.64
C VAL A 578 -84.44 -157.55 -159.23
N HIS A 579 -84.33 -158.76 -159.80
CA HIS A 579 -85.51 -159.48 -160.29
C HIS A 579 -86.50 -159.86 -159.17
N LEU A 580 -86.01 -160.11 -157.94
CA LEU A 580 -86.86 -160.30 -156.76
C LEU A 580 -87.56 -159.00 -156.35
N ALA A 581 -86.82 -157.89 -156.29
CA ALA A 581 -87.38 -156.58 -155.92
C ALA A 581 -88.47 -156.12 -156.90
N ARG A 582 -88.28 -156.27 -158.23
CA ARG A 582 -89.32 -156.06 -159.26
C ARG A 582 -90.63 -156.76 -158.91
N ARG A 583 -90.53 -158.00 -158.41
CA ARG A 583 -91.69 -158.86 -158.09
C ARG A 583 -92.46 -158.40 -156.85
N VAL A 584 -91.81 -157.72 -155.90
CA VAL A 584 -92.42 -157.27 -154.63
C VAL A 584 -93.09 -155.91 -154.79
N LEU A 585 -92.40 -154.94 -155.40
CA LEU A 585 -92.85 -153.55 -155.48
C LEU A 585 -94.16 -153.42 -156.31
N GLN A 586 -94.34 -154.27 -157.32
CA GLN A 586 -95.55 -154.36 -158.13
C GLN A 586 -96.77 -154.94 -157.35
N LEU A 587 -96.56 -155.63 -156.23
CA LEU A 587 -97.63 -156.15 -155.36
C LEU A 587 -98.08 -155.11 -154.31
N GLU A 588 -97.17 -154.36 -153.70
CA GLU A 588 -97.53 -153.34 -152.69
C GLU A 588 -98.37 -152.20 -153.27
N LYS A 589 -98.04 -151.73 -154.48
CA LYS A 589 -98.74 -150.62 -155.16
C LYS A 589 -100.23 -150.92 -155.42
N GLN A 590 -100.60 -152.21 -155.52
CA GLN A 590 -101.99 -152.66 -155.65
C GLN A 590 -102.74 -152.65 -154.29
N ASN A 591 -102.03 -152.77 -153.18
CA ASN A 591 -102.61 -152.94 -151.84
C ASN A 591 -102.93 -151.58 -151.17
N SER A 592 -102.11 -150.55 -151.41
CA SER A 592 -102.27 -149.23 -150.79
C SER A 592 -103.48 -148.42 -151.30
N LEU A 593 -103.93 -148.66 -152.54
CA LEU A 593 -105.15 -148.03 -153.08
C LEU A 593 -106.41 -148.56 -152.39
N VAL A 594 -106.48 -149.87 -152.18
CA VAL A 594 -107.66 -150.56 -151.60
C VAL A 594 -107.97 -150.11 -150.17
N LEU A 595 -106.97 -149.71 -149.38
CA LEU A 595 -107.18 -149.26 -148.01
C LEU A 595 -107.81 -147.86 -147.89
N LYS A 596 -107.52 -146.94 -148.84
CA LYS A 596 -108.08 -145.58 -148.81
C LYS A 596 -109.56 -145.54 -149.19
N ASP A 597 -110.01 -146.39 -150.11
CA ASP A 597 -111.42 -146.46 -150.47
C ASP A 597 -112.29 -147.06 -149.34
N LEU A 598 -111.69 -147.87 -148.44
CA LEU A 598 -112.36 -148.41 -147.26
C LEU A 598 -112.56 -147.37 -146.14
N GLU A 599 -111.80 -146.27 -146.17
CA GLU A 599 -111.82 -145.21 -145.16
C GLU A 599 -113.16 -144.45 -145.17
N HIS A 600 -113.66 -144.12 -146.37
CA HIS A 600 -114.74 -143.16 -146.56
C HIS A 600 -116.14 -143.66 -146.12
N GLN A 601 -116.41 -144.97 -146.09
CA GLN A 601 -117.74 -145.48 -145.74
C GLN A 601 -118.06 -145.47 -144.24
N LYS A 602 -117.07 -145.41 -143.35
CA LYS A 602 -117.33 -145.42 -141.90
C LYS A 602 -117.88 -144.09 -141.36
N GLU A 603 -117.54 -142.96 -141.98
CA GLU A 603 -117.96 -141.64 -141.51
C GLU A 603 -119.46 -141.38 -141.72
N GLN A 604 -120.09 -142.01 -142.72
CA GLN A 604 -121.51 -141.81 -143.02
C GLN A 604 -122.45 -142.44 -141.97
N VAL A 605 -122.07 -143.55 -141.34
CA VAL A 605 -123.01 -144.33 -140.51
C VAL A 605 -123.28 -143.67 -139.15
N THR A 606 -122.28 -143.08 -138.49
CA THR A 606 -122.46 -142.44 -137.17
C THR A 606 -122.95 -141.00 -137.23
N GLN A 607 -123.07 -140.40 -138.41
CA GLN A 607 -123.80 -139.14 -138.56
C GLN A 607 -125.30 -139.31 -138.28
N LEU A 608 -125.88 -140.49 -138.60
CA LEU A 608 -127.28 -140.81 -138.32
C LEU A 608 -127.61 -140.97 -136.82
N SER A 609 -126.63 -141.27 -135.95
CA SER A 609 -126.90 -141.32 -134.50
C SER A 609 -126.80 -139.96 -133.79
N GLN A 610 -126.65 -138.86 -134.54
CA GLN A 610 -126.70 -137.50 -133.98
C GLN A 610 -128.14 -136.97 -133.83
N GLU A 611 -129.14 -137.65 -134.41
CA GLU A 611 -130.49 -137.10 -134.61
C GLU A 611 -131.33 -136.96 -133.32
N GLU A 612 -131.19 -137.86 -132.33
CA GLU A 612 -131.89 -137.70 -131.04
C GLU A 612 -131.29 -136.59 -130.15
N LEU A 613 -130.02 -136.22 -130.36
CA LEU A 613 -129.30 -135.27 -129.49
C LEU A 613 -129.68 -133.79 -129.75
N ALA A 614 -130.50 -133.54 -130.77
CA ALA A 614 -130.70 -132.20 -131.33
C ALA A 614 -132.11 -131.59 -131.18
N ALA A 615 -133.12 -132.36 -130.78
CA ALA A 615 -134.54 -131.98 -130.87
C ALA A 615 -135.35 -132.34 -129.60
N MET A 616 -134.92 -131.96 -128.40
CA MET A 616 -134.66 -130.56 -127.99
C MET A 616 -133.54 -130.50 -126.94
N LYS A 617 -132.55 -129.59 -126.94
CA LYS A 617 -132.55 -128.18 -127.36
C LYS A 617 -133.85 -127.50 -126.99
N GLN A 618 -134.02 -127.12 -125.71
CA GLN A 618 -135.27 -126.58 -125.15
C GLN A 618 -135.64 -125.22 -125.78
N ILE A 619 -136.16 -125.31 -127.00
CA ILE A 619 -136.48 -124.28 -127.97
C ILE A 619 -135.32 -123.29 -128.22
N VAL A 620 -135.21 -122.20 -127.45
CA VAL A 620 -134.39 -121.02 -127.79
C VAL A 620 -133.87 -120.44 -126.47
N THR A 621 -132.56 -120.30 -126.24
CA THR A 621 -131.73 -119.13 -126.64
C THR A 621 -132.36 -117.74 -126.42
N ASN A 622 -133.37 -117.63 -125.54
CA ASN A 622 -134.06 -116.39 -125.17
C ASN A 622 -134.11 -116.25 -123.62
N MET A 623 -133.51 -115.24 -122.98
CA MET A 623 -132.58 -114.23 -123.49
C MET A 623 -131.58 -113.82 -122.41
N ARG A 624 -130.29 -113.90 -122.74
CA ARG A 624 -129.35 -112.78 -122.51
C ARG A 624 -128.57 -112.48 -123.78
N SER A 625 -129.31 -111.97 -124.75
CA SER A 625 -128.78 -111.28 -125.93
C SER A 625 -129.94 -110.57 -126.67
N LYS A 626 -130.17 -109.25 -126.61
CA LYS A 626 -129.37 -108.13 -126.05
C LYS A 626 -127.88 -108.27 -126.40
N ARG A 627 -127.69 -108.36 -127.72
CA ARG A 627 -126.65 -109.09 -128.46
C ARG A 627 -125.63 -108.12 -129.08
N SER A 628 -124.83 -108.68 -129.99
CA SER A 628 -123.79 -108.09 -130.84
C SER A 628 -122.58 -107.51 -130.08
N GLU A 629 -121.34 -107.74 -130.51
CA GLU A 629 -120.77 -108.62 -131.56
C GLU A 629 -119.33 -109.02 -131.08
N ASP A 630 -118.69 -110.13 -131.43
CA ASP A 630 -118.20 -110.55 -132.76
C ASP A 630 -117.29 -109.46 -133.41
N GLN A 631 -116.10 -109.69 -134.01
CA GLN A 631 -115.35 -110.85 -134.47
C GLN A 631 -113.82 -110.57 -134.33
N LEU A 632 -112.93 -111.54 -134.03
CA LEU A 632 -112.20 -112.45 -134.94
C LEU A 632 -111.00 -111.79 -135.67
N LEU A 633 -110.12 -112.64 -136.24
CA LEU A 633 -108.94 -112.39 -137.09
C LEU A 633 -107.58 -112.20 -136.36
N LEU A 634 -106.56 -113.03 -136.62
CA LEU A 634 -105.66 -113.12 -137.80
C LEU A 634 -104.59 -112.00 -137.77
N THR A 635 -103.30 -112.27 -137.60
CA THR A 635 -102.41 -112.95 -138.59
C THR A 635 -101.06 -113.33 -137.94
N LYS A 636 -100.56 -114.55 -138.17
CA LYS A 636 -99.46 -114.96 -139.10
C LYS A 636 -98.06 -114.39 -138.77
N THR A 637 -97.15 -115.25 -138.29
CA THR A 637 -96.00 -115.86 -139.02
C THR A 637 -94.78 -114.92 -139.16
N ASP A 638 -93.55 -115.31 -139.49
CA ASP A 638 -92.85 -116.59 -139.79
C ASP A 638 -91.44 -116.50 -139.12
N ALA A 639 -90.52 -117.47 -139.08
CA ALA A 639 -90.33 -118.84 -139.58
C ALA A 639 -89.25 -119.50 -138.66
N LYS A 640 -89.00 -120.81 -138.48
CA LYS A 640 -89.23 -122.08 -139.23
C LYS A 640 -88.28 -122.36 -140.41
N ASN A 641 -87.92 -123.65 -140.59
CA ASN A 641 -87.03 -124.22 -141.62
C ASN A 641 -85.52 -124.02 -141.34
N MET A 642 -84.61 -124.98 -141.58
CA MET A 642 -84.71 -126.39 -142.05
C MET A 642 -84.28 -127.34 -140.89
N THR A 643 -84.78 -128.56 -140.72
CA THR A 643 -84.41 -129.82 -141.42
C THR A 643 -82.89 -129.99 -141.65
N GLU A 644 -82.27 -131.17 -141.45
CA GLU A 644 -82.86 -132.52 -141.31
C GLU A 644 -81.95 -133.52 -140.57
N ASN A 645 -82.49 -134.71 -140.32
CA ASN A 645 -81.82 -135.98 -139.96
C ASN A 645 -80.98 -136.03 -138.67
N HIS A 646 -81.39 -136.81 -137.66
CA HIS A 646 -81.32 -138.28 -137.64
C HIS A 646 -79.90 -138.77 -137.97
N LYS A 647 -79.15 -139.33 -137.02
CA LYS A 647 -79.55 -140.44 -136.14
C LYS A 647 -79.20 -140.16 -134.67
N SER A 648 -80.23 -140.02 -133.84
CA SER A 648 -80.78 -141.09 -132.98
C SER A 648 -79.88 -141.36 -131.78
N LYS A 649 -80.30 -140.97 -130.56
CA LYS A 649 -81.15 -141.80 -129.68
C LYS A 649 -80.50 -143.17 -129.41
N THR A 650 -80.21 -143.57 -128.18
CA THR A 650 -80.37 -142.95 -126.85
C THR A 650 -79.39 -143.70 -125.90
N LEU A 651 -79.21 -143.43 -124.61
CA LEU A 651 -80.14 -142.96 -123.59
C LEU A 651 -79.41 -142.22 -122.47
N ASN A 652 -79.95 -141.04 -122.15
CA ASN A 652 -80.08 -140.47 -120.82
C ASN A 652 -79.87 -141.45 -119.64
N VAL A 653 -79.05 -141.12 -118.64
CA VAL A 653 -79.37 -140.14 -117.58
C VAL A 653 -80.59 -140.60 -116.74
N PRO A 654 -80.37 -141.29 -115.61
CA PRO A 654 -80.57 -140.71 -114.28
C PRO A 654 -79.44 -139.68 -114.04
N ARG A 655 -79.65 -138.38 -113.86
CA ARG A 655 -80.80 -137.57 -113.40
C ARG A 655 -81.00 -137.63 -111.89
N GLU A 656 -81.33 -136.44 -111.36
CA GLU A 656 -82.27 -136.17 -110.25
C GLU A 656 -82.94 -137.46 -109.71
N HIS A 657 -82.79 -137.81 -108.44
CA HIS A 657 -83.16 -136.97 -107.29
C HIS A 657 -82.15 -137.11 -106.11
N GLU A 658 -82.02 -136.20 -105.14
CA GLU A 658 -83.05 -135.43 -104.42
C GLU A 658 -84.07 -136.29 -103.62
N ASP A 659 -83.59 -137.21 -102.79
CA ASP A 659 -84.30 -137.50 -101.54
C ASP A 659 -83.27 -137.59 -100.40
N ASN A 660 -83.43 -136.92 -99.24
CA ASN A 660 -84.57 -136.78 -98.32
C ASN A 660 -84.82 -138.04 -97.47
N ILE A 661 -85.52 -137.81 -96.35
CA ILE A 661 -86.09 -138.79 -95.41
C ILE A 661 -85.02 -139.52 -94.56
N PHE A 662 -84.69 -139.14 -93.30
CA PHE A 662 -85.49 -138.77 -92.09
C PHE A 662 -85.89 -140.01 -91.25
N ILE A 663 -86.39 -139.79 -90.01
CA ILE A 663 -86.90 -140.79 -89.03
C ILE A 663 -85.78 -141.49 -88.18
N PRO A 664 -85.84 -141.56 -86.82
CA PRO A 664 -86.52 -140.65 -85.85
C PRO A 664 -85.83 -140.44 -84.45
N LYS A 665 -86.16 -139.31 -83.76
CA LYS A 665 -86.46 -139.19 -82.29
C LYS A 665 -85.37 -139.52 -81.20
N PRO A 666 -85.53 -139.09 -79.92
CA PRO A 666 -86.09 -137.81 -79.42
C PRO A 666 -85.39 -137.20 -78.15
N THR A 667 -85.86 -136.03 -77.71
CA THR A 667 -85.88 -135.47 -76.32
C THR A 667 -84.58 -135.06 -75.60
N LEU A 668 -84.56 -134.14 -74.60
CA LEU A 668 -85.35 -132.92 -74.26
C LEU A 668 -84.63 -132.17 -73.10
N PHE A 669 -84.74 -130.83 -73.03
CA PHE A 669 -84.55 -129.96 -71.82
C PHE A 669 -83.11 -129.92 -71.21
N THR A 670 -82.59 -128.91 -70.50
CA THR A 670 -82.90 -127.47 -70.20
C THR A 670 -81.56 -126.78 -69.75
N LYS A 671 -81.37 -125.60 -69.10
CA LYS A 671 -82.23 -124.65 -68.33
C LYS A 671 -81.56 -123.26 -68.19
N LYS A 672 -82.40 -122.24 -67.94
CA LYS A 672 -82.30 -121.00 -67.11
C LYS A 672 -80.97 -120.64 -66.40
N GLU A 673 -80.54 -119.36 -66.34
CA GLU A 673 -81.13 -118.20 -65.60
C GLU A 673 -81.24 -118.40 -64.07
N ALA A 674 -81.14 -117.40 -63.18
CA ALA A 674 -80.53 -116.06 -63.25
C ALA A 674 -80.32 -115.51 -61.80
N PRO A 675 -80.83 -114.36 -61.28
CA PRO A 675 -80.16 -113.65 -60.17
C PRO A 675 -81.00 -113.60 -58.87
N GLU A 676 -80.55 -112.84 -57.86
CA GLU A 676 -81.26 -111.65 -57.32
C GLU A 676 -80.69 -111.20 -55.95
N TRP A 677 -81.06 -109.96 -55.54
CA TRP A 677 -81.43 -109.49 -54.17
C TRP A 677 -80.58 -109.91 -52.92
N SER A 678 -80.32 -109.06 -51.90
CA SER A 678 -80.75 -107.67 -51.63
C SER A 678 -79.96 -106.99 -50.49
N LYS A 679 -80.22 -105.68 -50.31
CA LYS A 679 -80.09 -104.87 -49.07
C LYS A 679 -78.65 -104.65 -48.53
N LYS A 680 -78.14 -103.41 -48.46
CA LYS A 680 -78.58 -102.21 -47.70
C LYS A 680 -78.20 -102.25 -46.21
N GLN A 681 -77.54 -101.17 -45.77
CA GLN A 681 -77.62 -100.55 -44.43
C GLN A 681 -76.94 -101.36 -43.29
N LYS A 682 -76.42 -100.75 -42.19
CA LYS A 682 -76.32 -99.33 -41.80
C LYS A 682 -75.32 -99.14 -40.63
N MET A 683 -75.02 -97.87 -40.33
CA MET A 683 -74.40 -97.36 -39.08
C MET A 683 -72.90 -97.70 -38.94
N LYS A 684 -72.00 -96.82 -38.50
CA LYS A 684 -72.01 -95.88 -37.36
C LYS A 684 -72.03 -96.58 -35.99
N THR A 685 -70.86 -96.72 -35.39
CA THR A 685 -70.52 -95.76 -34.32
C THR A 685 -69.28 -95.00 -34.77
#